data_AF-A0A543G2C2-F1
#
_entry.id   AF-A0A543G2C2-F1
#
_cell.length_a   1.000
_cell.length_b   1.000
_cell.length_c   1.000
_cell.angle_alpha   90.00
_cell.angle_beta   90.00
_cell.angle_gamma   90.00
#
_symmetry.space_group_name_H-M   'P 1'
#
loop_
_entity.id
_entity.type
_entity.pdbx_description
1 polymer ?
#
loop_
_entity_poly.entity_id
_entity_poly.type
_entity_poly.pdbx_seq_one_letter_code
_entity_poly.pdbx_strand_id
1 'polypeptide(L)'
;MSLKIYGNLSPAVGKEEKYTIKAPFEEFNLFPPPLQPIDHKVKWYIYVLENGKWRKTKENEKTGETVSYTFTQKSLSRKGIKIEAQRGFETASEVIKPQRAEEQAILKVELLNAQENKPTKPFSYGQTVVAKATCTGMEYQMINLTLWEDDAKGAAHSPINQKNRATTKTVEVKRGIAKTSFKLMPSFAKMAEAFQTNGGEGKLHEYYVTASLRNLQSASNNIDVNALEEPAPPVKKKIPVQDPKKPKPNVPKPSTPTKSSVKKEITEVKIFKTSDTTLKVHVYYNGLQGKKIRFKLMEDDGGYLVDDELINQVFDLPKNSDCMYIDIDLKKVSKSKGDDMLEGSEQELFVDIEVLETASHHKTATLNVNNSGFKQDPVDDTNKVVKVAVEEKKKEDGTCECKQYDLIWGDKVSCDERKKVVEVSKNLGVNPNWLMAVMALESAKTFSPSIDNGIGYVGLIQFGKDAATTVGTTQSKLIKMTFIEQMDYVQKFLIGNKTKYKTLVDLYLSVLYPSACGHGSERDYVVLKGKAYKNNPLFFEEEDEITRNRKGKIISRHPKVGGNTYVWEVDLAIKSVYAQGSPHKAKIFSCGVDTQNKTQSKCKCKKTHIDLRDSIKWQSQFDSQWGNRSAQNVACWKTSQQILTKSGLGSTSGYPTGAIQLAKETDNHTKISYLPEGLKAGINYIDQELEINHPVLVGVNHDLNYRGEKNVDHTTDHFVVIIGRNCDDKGAFYLFYEVGTSYKQSGASDDNKLYILTDRIEGKTSYNSAKTYQISQVRLNK
;
A
#
# COMPACT_ATOMS: atom_id res chain seq x y z
N MET A 1 13.47 -56.60 31.36
CA MET A 1 14.00 -55.58 30.41
C MET A 1 13.07 -54.39 30.49
N SER A 2 13.56 -53.15 30.48
CA SER A 2 12.67 -51.98 30.51
C SER A 2 11.88 -51.88 29.21
N LEU A 3 10.54 -51.81 29.30
CA LEU A 3 9.65 -51.52 28.17
C LEU A 3 10.15 -50.29 27.38
N LYS A 4 10.22 -50.39 26.06
CA LYS A 4 10.70 -49.32 25.16
C LYS A 4 9.80 -49.22 23.93
N ILE A 5 9.64 -48.01 23.39
CA ILE A 5 8.85 -47.76 22.18
C ILE A 5 9.80 -47.64 20.98
N TYR A 6 9.47 -48.35 19.91
CA TYR A 6 10.15 -48.30 18.61
C TYR A 6 9.17 -47.77 17.56
N GLY A 7 9.57 -46.77 16.78
CA GLY A 7 8.74 -46.12 15.76
C GLY A 7 9.30 -44.73 15.41
N ASN A 8 8.68 -44.05 14.44
CA ASN A 8 9.17 -42.74 14.01
C ASN A 8 8.87 -41.66 15.07
N LEU A 9 9.89 -41.13 15.75
CA LEU A 9 9.73 -40.04 16.73
C LEU A 9 9.49 -38.67 16.06
N SER A 10 9.77 -38.57 14.75
CA SER A 10 9.59 -37.37 13.92
C SER A 10 8.62 -37.62 12.74
N PRO A 11 7.35 -38.02 13.01
CA PRO A 11 6.43 -38.49 11.98
C PRO A 11 5.98 -37.37 11.02
N ALA A 12 6.01 -37.64 9.73
CA ALA A 12 5.45 -36.73 8.72
C ALA A 12 3.93 -36.68 8.84
N VAL A 13 3.34 -35.48 8.92
CA VAL A 13 1.90 -35.34 9.10
C VAL A 13 1.09 -35.91 7.94
N GLY A 14 -0.08 -36.49 8.24
CA GLY A 14 -0.96 -37.16 7.27
C GLY A 14 -0.47 -38.53 6.79
N LYS A 15 0.79 -38.91 7.05
CA LYS A 15 1.31 -40.27 6.84
C LYS A 15 0.88 -41.17 8.01
N GLU A 16 0.56 -42.44 7.72
CA GLU A 16 0.41 -43.45 8.78
C GLU A 16 1.80 -43.92 9.24
N GLU A 17 2.03 -43.89 10.55
CA GLU A 17 3.29 -44.25 11.19
C GLU A 17 3.05 -45.34 12.25
N LYS A 18 3.93 -46.34 12.31
CA LYS A 18 3.77 -47.53 13.16
C LYS A 18 4.69 -47.47 14.37
N TYR A 19 4.13 -47.84 15.53
CA TYR A 19 4.82 -47.91 16.82
C TYR A 19 4.66 -49.29 17.42
N THR A 20 5.72 -49.84 17.98
CA THR A 20 5.74 -51.17 18.62
C THR A 20 6.59 -51.16 19.89
N ILE A 21 6.42 -52.17 20.75
CA ILE A 21 7.25 -52.35 21.96
C ILE A 21 8.39 -53.38 21.83
N LYS A 22 8.52 -54.02 20.67
CA LYS A 22 9.60 -55.00 20.39
C LYS A 22 10.60 -54.41 19.41
N ALA A 23 11.89 -54.72 19.59
CA ALA A 23 12.88 -54.39 18.58
C ALA A 23 12.60 -55.21 17.28
N PRO A 24 12.84 -54.65 16.09
CA PRO A 24 12.76 -55.41 14.83
C PRO A 24 13.88 -56.45 14.66
N PHE A 25 14.84 -56.48 15.58
CA PHE A 25 15.91 -57.48 15.67
C PHE A 25 16.08 -57.93 17.14
N GLU A 26 15.31 -58.95 17.54
CA GLU A 26 15.58 -59.80 18.70
C GLU A 26 15.47 -61.27 18.26
N GLU A 27 16.43 -61.70 17.43
CA GLU A 27 16.85 -63.11 17.44
C GLU A 27 17.79 -63.33 18.63
N PHE A 28 17.89 -64.58 19.08
CA PHE A 28 18.77 -65.05 20.16
C PHE A 28 18.47 -64.51 21.58
N ASN A 29 17.52 -65.17 22.24
CA ASN A 29 17.67 -65.52 23.66
C ASN A 29 17.43 -67.03 23.83
N LEU A 30 18.51 -67.80 23.94
CA LEU A 30 18.45 -69.19 24.39
C LEU A 30 18.40 -69.21 25.92
N PHE A 31 17.22 -69.24 26.54
CA PHE A 31 16.94 -69.83 27.87
C PHE A 31 15.45 -69.68 28.24
N PRO A 32 14.72 -70.77 28.56
CA PRO A 32 13.49 -70.73 29.36
C PRO A 32 13.83 -70.94 30.86
N PRO A 33 12.89 -70.85 31.83
CA PRO A 33 11.50 -70.32 31.84
C PRO A 33 11.44 -69.18 32.92
N PRO A 34 10.42 -68.94 33.79
CA PRO A 34 9.04 -69.44 33.88
C PRO A 34 7.94 -68.38 34.18
N LEU A 35 6.74 -68.91 34.47
CA LEU A 35 5.55 -68.27 35.05
C LEU A 35 4.76 -67.30 34.15
N GLN A 36 3.59 -67.82 33.72
CA GLN A 36 2.37 -67.13 33.30
C GLN A 36 2.54 -65.83 32.46
N PRO A 37 2.25 -65.86 31.15
CA PRO A 37 1.96 -64.64 30.42
C PRO A 37 0.62 -64.07 30.91
N ILE A 38 0.67 -63.23 31.96
CA ILE A 38 -0.45 -62.35 32.29
C ILE A 38 -0.71 -61.52 31.03
N ASP A 39 -1.93 -61.61 30.48
CA ASP A 39 -2.32 -60.94 29.22
C ASP A 39 -2.52 -59.43 29.43
N HIS A 40 -1.42 -58.78 29.82
CA HIS A 40 -1.23 -57.35 29.83
C HIS A 40 -1.16 -56.85 28.38
N LYS A 41 -2.31 -56.89 27.68
CA LYS A 41 -2.48 -56.28 26.35
C LYS A 41 -1.99 -54.84 26.40
N VAL A 42 -0.92 -54.57 25.67
CA VAL A 42 -0.22 -53.28 25.68
C VAL A 42 -1.22 -52.18 25.34
N LYS A 43 -1.41 -51.23 26.26
CA LYS A 43 -2.33 -50.10 26.09
C LYS A 43 -1.52 -48.89 25.64
N TRP A 44 -1.97 -48.26 24.56
CA TRP A 44 -1.31 -47.11 23.94
C TRP A 44 -2.13 -45.85 24.12
N TYR A 45 -1.47 -44.79 24.56
CA TYR A 45 -2.07 -43.52 24.91
C TYR A 45 -1.30 -42.36 24.29
N ILE A 46 -2.04 -41.35 23.80
CA ILE A 46 -1.49 -40.09 23.34
C ILE A 46 -1.80 -39.00 24.36
N TYR A 47 -0.78 -38.25 24.75
CA TYR A 47 -0.87 -37.08 25.62
C TYR A 47 -0.45 -35.83 24.84
N VAL A 48 -1.07 -34.70 25.16
CA VAL A 48 -0.71 -33.38 24.63
C VAL A 48 -0.30 -32.44 25.77
N LEU A 49 0.72 -31.62 25.55
CA LEU A 49 1.18 -30.65 26.53
C LEU A 49 0.32 -29.37 26.44
N GLU A 50 -0.48 -29.12 27.47
CA GLU A 50 -1.38 -27.98 27.58
C GLU A 50 -1.15 -27.31 28.95
N ASN A 51 -0.92 -25.99 28.98
CA ASN A 51 -0.64 -25.21 30.19
C ASN A 51 0.43 -25.81 31.13
N GLY A 52 1.49 -26.39 30.56
CA GLY A 52 2.60 -27.01 31.30
C GLY A 52 2.32 -28.41 31.86
N LYS A 53 1.13 -28.98 31.63
CA LYS A 53 0.74 -30.32 32.09
C LYS A 53 0.41 -31.23 30.92
N TRP A 54 0.75 -32.52 31.04
CA TRP A 54 0.42 -33.55 30.05
C TRP A 54 -1.03 -34.00 30.23
N ARG A 55 -1.88 -33.76 29.23
CA ARG A 55 -3.29 -34.21 29.22
C ARG A 55 -3.49 -35.36 28.25
N LYS A 56 -4.01 -36.49 28.74
CA LYS A 56 -4.41 -37.65 27.94
C LYS A 56 -5.51 -37.27 26.93
N THR A 57 -5.47 -37.82 25.72
CA THR A 57 -6.55 -37.69 24.72
C THR A 57 -7.42 -38.95 24.72
N LYS A 58 -8.71 -38.80 25.04
CA LYS A 58 -9.68 -39.92 25.11
C LYS A 58 -9.94 -40.61 23.75
N GLU A 59 -9.69 -39.91 22.66
CA GLU A 59 -10.04 -40.31 21.28
C GLU A 59 -8.97 -41.18 20.57
N ASN A 60 -7.80 -41.38 21.19
CA ASN A 60 -6.64 -42.03 20.57
C ASN A 60 -6.13 -43.28 21.31
N GLU A 61 -6.93 -43.85 22.23
CA GLU A 61 -6.54 -45.03 23.01
C GLU A 61 -6.58 -46.30 22.13
N LYS A 62 -5.49 -47.10 22.12
CA LYS A 62 -5.37 -48.31 21.29
C LYS A 62 -4.78 -49.49 22.08
N THR A 63 -4.91 -50.72 21.58
CA THR A 63 -4.37 -51.92 22.23
C THR A 63 -3.70 -52.86 21.24
N GLY A 64 -2.56 -53.44 21.62
CA GLY A 64 -1.79 -54.43 20.86
C GLY A 64 -0.29 -54.16 20.90
N GLU A 65 0.55 -55.14 20.58
CA GLU A 65 2.02 -54.96 20.62
C GLU A 65 2.52 -53.92 19.61
N THR A 66 1.78 -53.72 18.51
CA THR A 66 2.06 -52.75 17.45
C THR A 66 0.78 -51.98 17.11
N VAL A 67 0.87 -50.66 16.95
CA VAL A 67 -0.24 -49.77 16.60
C VAL A 67 0.16 -48.74 15.54
N SER A 68 -0.74 -48.46 14.61
CA SER A 68 -0.62 -47.34 13.66
C SER A 68 -1.21 -46.05 14.23
N TYR A 69 -0.55 -44.91 14.03
CA TYR A 69 -1.08 -43.56 14.28
C TYR A 69 -0.80 -42.63 13.09
N THR A 70 -1.77 -41.78 12.75
CA THR A 70 -1.65 -40.76 11.71
C THR A 70 -1.67 -39.38 12.35
N PHE A 71 -0.54 -38.69 12.37
CA PHE A 71 -0.46 -37.36 12.99
C PHE A 71 -1.04 -36.33 12.03
N THR A 72 -2.21 -35.77 12.36
CA THR A 72 -2.80 -34.69 11.55
C THR A 72 -1.99 -33.39 11.67
N GLN A 73 -2.18 -32.44 10.76
CA GLN A 73 -1.55 -31.11 10.82
C GLN A 73 -1.81 -30.36 12.15
N LYS A 74 -2.95 -30.61 12.82
CA LYS A 74 -3.25 -30.12 14.18
C LYS A 74 -2.17 -30.52 15.21
N SER A 75 -1.42 -31.59 14.95
CA SER A 75 -0.33 -32.07 15.80
C SER A 75 0.86 -31.10 15.85
N LEU A 76 1.15 -30.39 14.75
CA LEU A 76 2.27 -29.43 14.65
C LEU A 76 2.08 -28.17 15.49
N SER A 77 0.84 -27.84 15.87
CA SER A 77 0.52 -26.69 16.74
C SER A 77 0.40 -27.06 18.22
N ARG A 78 0.83 -28.27 18.62
CA ARG A 78 0.90 -28.69 20.03
C ARG A 78 2.25 -28.29 20.63
N LYS A 79 2.24 -27.77 21.87
CA LYS A 79 3.48 -27.47 22.63
C LYS A 79 4.32 -28.71 22.95
N GLY A 80 3.74 -29.90 22.78
CA GLY A 80 4.38 -31.19 22.91
C GLY A 80 3.34 -32.31 22.72
N ILE A 81 3.78 -33.45 22.20
CA ILE A 81 3.00 -34.69 22.12
C ILE A 81 3.84 -35.81 22.74
N LYS A 82 3.22 -36.67 23.55
CA LYS A 82 3.87 -37.84 24.14
C LYS A 82 3.06 -39.07 23.79
N ILE A 83 3.71 -40.10 23.22
CA ILE A 83 3.14 -41.44 23.13
C ILE A 83 3.54 -42.23 24.37
N GLU A 84 2.64 -43.04 24.89
CA GLU A 84 2.88 -43.87 26.08
C GLU A 84 2.31 -45.27 25.85
N ALA A 85 3.12 -46.29 26.14
CA ALA A 85 2.74 -47.69 26.10
C ALA A 85 2.80 -48.24 27.53
N GLN A 86 1.73 -48.91 27.98
CA GLN A 86 1.63 -49.51 29.30
C GLN A 86 1.43 -51.03 29.19
N ARG A 87 2.23 -51.81 29.92
CA ARG A 87 2.17 -53.28 29.98
C ARG A 87 2.20 -53.72 31.45
N GLY A 88 1.02 -53.92 32.03
CA GLY A 88 0.89 -54.23 33.46
C GLY A 88 1.30 -53.02 34.29
N PHE A 89 2.37 -53.16 35.07
CA PHE A 89 2.98 -52.06 35.84
C PHE A 89 4.11 -51.34 35.07
N GLU A 90 4.60 -51.88 33.95
CA GLU A 90 5.64 -51.23 33.15
C GLU A 90 5.03 -50.14 32.26
N THR A 91 5.70 -48.99 32.19
CA THR A 91 5.31 -47.87 31.33
C THR A 91 6.52 -47.35 30.56
N ALA A 92 6.36 -47.18 29.25
CA ALA A 92 7.33 -46.55 28.36
C ALA A 92 6.67 -45.32 27.75
N SER A 93 7.39 -44.21 27.62
CA SER A 93 6.83 -43.04 26.94
C SER A 93 7.87 -42.19 26.22
N GLU A 94 7.56 -41.81 24.98
CA GLU A 94 8.43 -41.04 24.10
C GLU A 94 7.78 -39.74 23.65
N VAL A 95 8.59 -38.70 23.46
CA VAL A 95 8.10 -37.38 23.00
C VAL A 95 8.14 -37.36 21.47
N ILE A 96 6.95 -37.31 20.86
CA ILE A 96 6.77 -37.24 19.41
C ILE A 96 6.84 -35.79 18.96
N LYS A 97 7.64 -35.52 17.93
CA LYS A 97 7.82 -34.20 17.29
C LYS A 97 7.42 -34.30 15.81
N PRO A 98 6.12 -34.24 15.47
CA PRO A 98 5.68 -34.36 14.09
C PRO A 98 6.36 -33.32 13.19
N GLN A 99 6.56 -33.68 11.93
CA GLN A 99 7.18 -32.84 10.91
C GLN A 99 6.19 -32.56 9.78
N ARG A 100 6.40 -31.47 9.04
CA ARG A 100 5.58 -31.15 7.86
C ARG A 100 5.81 -32.22 6.79
N ALA A 101 4.73 -32.67 6.13
CA ALA A 101 4.88 -33.53 4.96
C ALA A 101 5.51 -32.76 3.80
N GLU A 102 6.44 -33.41 3.11
CA GLU A 102 7.12 -32.87 1.91
C GLU A 102 6.19 -32.93 0.69
N GLU A 103 5.39 -33.99 0.57
CA GLU A 103 4.40 -34.18 -0.49
C GLU A 103 3.04 -33.53 -0.15
N GLN A 104 2.39 -32.98 -1.18
CA GLN A 104 1.07 -32.34 -1.10
C GLN A 104 0.01 -33.27 -1.71
N ALA A 105 -1.07 -33.54 -0.98
CA ALA A 105 -2.16 -34.38 -1.49
C ALA A 105 -3.54 -34.00 -0.92
N ILE A 106 -4.54 -34.05 -1.79
CA ILE A 106 -5.97 -33.99 -1.44
C ILE A 106 -6.43 -35.44 -1.20
N LEU A 107 -6.72 -35.78 0.05
CA LEU A 107 -6.99 -37.16 0.49
C LEU A 107 -8.45 -37.56 0.33
N LYS A 108 -9.39 -36.60 0.43
CA LYS A 108 -10.84 -36.85 0.40
C LYS A 108 -11.62 -35.56 0.16
N VAL A 109 -12.75 -35.64 -0.55
CA VAL A 109 -13.71 -34.53 -0.76
C VAL A 109 -15.13 -35.00 -0.46
N GLU A 110 -15.91 -34.22 0.29
CA GLU A 110 -17.29 -34.54 0.67
C GLU A 110 -18.22 -33.31 0.56
N LEU A 111 -19.48 -33.54 0.18
CA LEU A 111 -20.60 -32.63 0.39
C LEU A 111 -21.42 -33.08 1.60
N LEU A 112 -21.83 -32.11 2.42
CA LEU A 112 -22.51 -32.29 3.70
C LEU A 112 -23.66 -31.28 3.80
N ASN A 113 -24.60 -31.50 4.73
CA ASN A 113 -25.61 -30.49 5.07
C ASN A 113 -25.00 -29.35 5.91
N ALA A 114 -25.81 -28.32 6.22
CA ALA A 114 -25.39 -27.17 7.02
C ALA A 114 -24.90 -27.53 8.44
N GLN A 115 -25.23 -28.73 8.94
CA GLN A 115 -24.80 -29.29 10.23
C GLN A 115 -23.60 -30.24 10.09
N GLU A 116 -22.90 -30.23 8.95
CA GLU A 116 -21.74 -31.08 8.62
C GLU A 116 -22.00 -32.61 8.67
N ASN A 117 -23.26 -33.02 8.57
CA ASN A 117 -23.67 -34.42 8.44
C ASN A 117 -23.89 -34.79 6.97
N LYS A 118 -23.78 -36.08 6.64
CA LYS A 118 -24.12 -36.58 5.30
C LYS A 118 -25.63 -36.43 5.05
N PRO A 119 -26.06 -36.03 3.85
CA PRO A 119 -27.48 -35.93 3.53
C PRO A 119 -28.16 -37.30 3.54
N THR A 120 -29.40 -37.35 4.02
CA THR A 120 -30.27 -38.54 4.05
C THR A 120 -31.59 -38.34 3.30
N LYS A 121 -31.75 -37.16 2.68
CA LYS A 121 -32.86 -36.73 1.81
C LYS A 121 -32.30 -35.75 0.76
N PRO A 122 -32.94 -35.59 -0.40
CA PRO A 122 -32.64 -34.51 -1.34
C PRO A 122 -32.75 -33.12 -0.68
N PHE A 123 -31.95 -32.18 -1.15
CA PHE A 123 -32.06 -30.76 -0.75
C PHE A 123 -33.13 -30.04 -1.60
N SER A 124 -33.38 -28.78 -1.31
CA SER A 124 -34.21 -27.90 -2.15
C SER A 124 -33.45 -26.62 -2.50
N TYR A 125 -33.83 -25.99 -3.61
CA TYR A 125 -33.26 -24.69 -3.98
C TYR A 125 -33.40 -23.64 -2.87
N GLY A 126 -32.36 -22.81 -2.73
CA GLY A 126 -32.21 -21.85 -1.63
C GLY A 126 -31.51 -22.42 -0.39
N GLN A 127 -31.39 -23.75 -0.22
CA GLN A 127 -30.67 -24.36 0.89
C GLN A 127 -29.15 -24.29 0.73
N THR A 128 -28.43 -24.50 1.84
CA THR A 128 -26.96 -24.40 1.90
C THR A 128 -26.31 -25.76 2.17
N VAL A 129 -25.36 -26.14 1.32
CA VAL A 129 -24.52 -27.34 1.43
C VAL A 129 -23.09 -26.95 1.82
N VAL A 130 -22.39 -27.83 2.53
CA VAL A 130 -21.03 -27.62 3.02
C VAL A 130 -20.09 -28.55 2.27
N ALA A 131 -19.17 -27.98 1.50
CA ALA A 131 -18.08 -28.69 0.85
C ALA A 131 -16.88 -28.79 1.79
N LYS A 132 -16.28 -29.98 1.90
CA LYS A 132 -15.18 -30.27 2.82
C LYS A 132 -14.14 -31.15 2.14
N ALA A 133 -12.91 -30.65 2.03
CA ALA A 133 -11.75 -31.40 1.57
C ALA A 133 -10.76 -31.64 2.72
N THR A 134 -10.18 -32.85 2.77
CA THR A 134 -9.14 -33.24 3.73
C THR A 134 -7.81 -33.37 2.98
N CYS A 135 -6.75 -32.74 3.49
CA CYS A 135 -5.49 -32.54 2.78
C CYS A 135 -4.27 -32.79 3.68
N THR A 136 -3.14 -33.19 3.08
CA THR A 136 -1.82 -33.24 3.75
C THR A 136 -0.76 -32.46 2.97
N GLY A 137 0.28 -31.97 3.65
CA GLY A 137 1.30 -31.04 3.13
C GLY A 137 0.80 -29.60 2.92
N MET A 138 -0.46 -29.47 2.52
CA MET A 138 -1.10 -28.26 1.97
C MET A 138 -1.54 -27.21 3.02
N GLU A 139 -1.09 -27.25 4.27
CA GLU A 139 -1.53 -26.27 5.29
C GLU A 139 -1.20 -24.82 4.90
N TYR A 140 -2.17 -23.92 5.08
CA TYR A 140 -2.16 -22.52 4.65
C TYR A 140 -2.03 -22.32 3.13
N GLN A 141 -2.12 -23.39 2.33
CA GLN A 141 -2.36 -23.28 0.90
C GLN A 141 -3.86 -23.07 0.65
N MET A 142 -4.15 -22.30 -0.38
CA MET A 142 -5.49 -22.15 -0.91
C MET A 142 -5.75 -23.25 -1.94
N ILE A 143 -6.89 -23.92 -1.83
CA ILE A 143 -7.37 -24.88 -2.84
C ILE A 143 -8.74 -24.42 -3.35
N ASN A 144 -9.03 -24.69 -4.62
CA ASN A 144 -10.33 -24.37 -5.20
C ASN A 144 -11.31 -25.47 -4.82
N LEU A 145 -12.40 -25.11 -4.12
CA LEU A 145 -13.59 -25.95 -4.01
C LEU A 145 -14.60 -25.44 -5.05
N THR A 146 -14.97 -26.26 -6.03
CA THR A 146 -15.92 -25.87 -7.09
C THR A 146 -17.15 -26.76 -7.03
N LEU A 147 -18.32 -26.16 -6.78
CA LEU A 147 -19.62 -26.83 -6.88
C LEU A 147 -20.09 -26.82 -8.33
N TRP A 148 -20.48 -27.98 -8.84
CA TRP A 148 -20.97 -28.20 -10.20
C TRP A 148 -22.43 -28.68 -10.17
N GLU A 149 -23.22 -28.24 -11.14
CA GLU A 149 -24.54 -28.80 -11.48
C GLU A 149 -24.34 -29.88 -12.56
N ASP A 150 -24.88 -31.08 -12.34
CA ASP A 150 -24.67 -32.25 -13.20
C ASP A 150 -25.94 -32.53 -14.02
N ASP A 151 -25.98 -31.98 -15.24
CA ASP A 151 -27.06 -32.20 -16.22
C ASP A 151 -26.92 -33.55 -16.98
N ALA A 152 -25.85 -34.33 -16.73
CA ALA A 152 -25.57 -35.55 -17.46
C ALA A 152 -26.12 -36.79 -16.75
N LYS A 153 -26.94 -37.60 -17.45
CA LYS A 153 -27.40 -38.91 -16.93
C LYS A 153 -26.25 -39.92 -16.84
N GLY A 154 -25.53 -39.91 -15.73
CA GLY A 154 -24.49 -40.88 -15.39
C GLY A 154 -23.29 -40.21 -14.73
N ALA A 155 -23.03 -40.59 -13.47
CA ALA A 155 -22.19 -39.82 -12.56
C ALA A 155 -20.75 -39.52 -13.02
N ALA A 156 -20.32 -38.32 -12.61
CA ALA A 156 -18.95 -37.83 -12.46
C ALA A 156 -18.15 -37.45 -13.73
N HIS A 157 -17.86 -36.15 -13.82
CA HIS A 157 -16.77 -35.56 -14.62
C HIS A 157 -16.72 -35.92 -16.12
N SER A 158 -17.83 -35.70 -16.80
CA SER A 158 -17.83 -35.51 -18.26
C SER A 158 -17.28 -34.12 -18.65
N PRO A 159 -16.47 -34.00 -19.73
CA PRO A 159 -16.10 -32.69 -20.29
C PRO A 159 -17.29 -31.83 -20.73
N ILE A 160 -18.44 -32.44 -20.99
CA ILE A 160 -19.70 -31.75 -21.32
C ILE A 160 -20.07 -30.74 -20.23
N ASN A 161 -19.83 -31.10 -18.96
CA ASN A 161 -20.23 -30.30 -17.81
C ASN A 161 -19.34 -29.07 -17.56
N GLN A 162 -18.28 -28.85 -18.37
CA GLN A 162 -17.44 -27.64 -18.27
C GLN A 162 -18.21 -26.34 -18.55
N LYS A 163 -19.38 -26.43 -19.20
CA LYS A 163 -20.27 -25.28 -19.46
C LYS A 163 -21.41 -25.13 -18.44
N ASN A 164 -21.54 -26.07 -17.50
CA ASN A 164 -22.59 -26.02 -16.47
C ASN A 164 -22.23 -24.97 -15.41
N ARG A 165 -23.19 -24.57 -14.58
CA ARG A 165 -23.05 -23.44 -13.64
C ARG A 165 -22.11 -23.75 -12.46
N ALA A 166 -20.81 -23.69 -12.72
CA ALA A 166 -19.76 -23.96 -11.74
C ALA A 166 -19.58 -22.76 -10.78
N THR A 167 -19.80 -22.96 -9.48
CA THR A 167 -19.47 -21.95 -8.45
C THR A 167 -18.16 -22.34 -7.77
N THR A 168 -17.07 -21.63 -8.07
CA THR A 168 -15.78 -21.83 -7.39
C THR A 168 -15.66 -20.94 -6.17
N LYS A 169 -15.17 -21.51 -5.07
CA LYS A 169 -14.70 -20.78 -3.89
C LYS A 169 -13.30 -21.26 -3.54
N THR A 170 -12.36 -20.34 -3.47
CA THR A 170 -10.98 -20.57 -3.07
C THR A 170 -10.92 -20.63 -1.54
N VAL A 171 -10.39 -21.70 -0.95
CA VAL A 171 -10.48 -21.97 0.50
C VAL A 171 -9.13 -22.34 1.09
N GLU A 172 -8.81 -21.77 2.24
CA GLU A 172 -7.58 -22.06 2.97
C GLU A 172 -7.67 -23.41 3.69
N VAL A 173 -6.68 -24.28 3.46
CA VAL A 173 -6.50 -25.50 4.25
C VAL A 173 -6.01 -25.10 5.64
N LYS A 174 -6.86 -25.30 6.66
CA LYS A 174 -6.54 -25.08 8.07
C LYS A 174 -6.72 -26.38 8.86
N ARG A 175 -5.68 -26.75 9.61
CA ARG A 175 -5.53 -28.03 10.33
C ARG A 175 -5.69 -29.25 9.41
N GLY A 176 -5.29 -29.13 8.14
CA GLY A 176 -5.46 -30.17 7.11
C GLY A 176 -6.88 -30.28 6.53
N ILE A 177 -7.74 -29.27 6.73
CA ILE A 177 -9.11 -29.23 6.19
C ILE A 177 -9.35 -27.90 5.48
N ALA A 178 -9.78 -27.95 4.23
CA ALA A 178 -10.45 -26.83 3.56
C ALA A 178 -11.96 -27.06 3.59
N LYS A 179 -12.75 -26.06 3.98
CA LYS A 179 -14.21 -26.16 4.09
C LYS A 179 -14.90 -24.84 3.76
N THR A 180 -15.94 -24.87 2.95
CA THR A 180 -16.79 -23.71 2.63
C THR A 180 -18.23 -24.12 2.33
N SER A 181 -19.12 -23.14 2.27
CA SER A 181 -20.56 -23.36 2.08
C SER A 181 -21.04 -22.76 0.76
N PHE A 182 -21.91 -23.49 0.06
CA PHE A 182 -22.57 -23.07 -1.18
C PHE A 182 -24.07 -23.04 -0.99
N LYS A 183 -24.72 -21.98 -1.50
CA LYS A 183 -26.18 -21.91 -1.59
C LYS A 183 -26.60 -22.50 -2.92
N LEU A 184 -27.47 -23.50 -2.91
CA LEU A 184 -28.04 -24.10 -4.11
C LEU A 184 -28.98 -23.08 -4.76
N MET A 185 -28.76 -22.72 -6.03
CA MET A 185 -29.55 -21.71 -6.73
C MET A 185 -29.79 -22.10 -8.20
N PRO A 186 -31.03 -22.00 -8.71
CA PRO A 186 -31.35 -22.40 -10.08
C PRO A 186 -30.64 -21.48 -11.08
N SER A 187 -30.24 -22.03 -12.23
CA SER A 187 -29.57 -21.27 -13.29
C SER A 187 -30.54 -20.33 -14.00
N PHE A 188 -30.25 -19.02 -14.00
CA PHE A 188 -31.08 -18.00 -14.66
C PHE A 188 -31.23 -18.24 -16.17
N ALA A 189 -30.23 -18.87 -16.82
CA ALA A 189 -30.29 -19.22 -18.24
C ALA A 189 -31.44 -20.20 -18.53
N LYS A 190 -31.58 -21.27 -17.75
CA LYS A 190 -32.68 -22.25 -17.92
C LYS A 190 -34.06 -21.65 -17.62
N MET A 191 -34.16 -20.62 -16.78
CA MET A 191 -35.45 -19.92 -16.62
C MET A 191 -35.87 -19.20 -17.91
N ALA A 192 -34.93 -18.63 -18.67
CA ALA A 192 -35.23 -17.97 -19.94
C ALA A 192 -35.64 -18.98 -21.05
N GLU A 193 -35.02 -20.16 -21.08
CA GLU A 193 -35.34 -21.22 -22.05
C GLU A 193 -36.65 -21.97 -21.70
N ALA A 194 -36.97 -22.12 -20.41
CA ALA A 194 -38.24 -22.68 -19.95
C ALA A 194 -39.45 -21.82 -20.38
N PHE A 195 -39.32 -20.48 -20.41
CA PHE A 195 -40.36 -19.60 -20.95
C PHE A 195 -40.60 -19.74 -22.47
N GLN A 196 -39.74 -20.45 -23.20
CA GLN A 196 -39.82 -20.58 -24.66
C GLN A 196 -40.12 -22.01 -25.14
N THR A 197 -40.08 -23.02 -24.27
CA THR A 197 -40.24 -24.43 -24.65
C THR A 197 -41.33 -25.14 -23.83
N ASN A 198 -42.40 -25.58 -24.50
CA ASN A 198 -43.46 -26.41 -23.91
C ASN A 198 -42.99 -27.86 -23.67
N GLY A 199 -41.99 -28.04 -22.79
CA GLY A 199 -41.35 -29.33 -22.51
C GLY A 199 -40.53 -29.28 -21.24
N GLY A 200 -41.20 -29.32 -20.07
CA GLY A 200 -40.54 -29.19 -18.78
C GLY A 200 -39.50 -30.28 -18.49
N GLU A 201 -38.32 -29.86 -18.02
CA GLU A 201 -37.25 -30.75 -17.57
C GLU A 201 -37.56 -31.39 -16.19
N GLY A 202 -36.67 -32.29 -15.73
CA GLY A 202 -36.95 -33.23 -14.65
C GLY A 202 -37.05 -32.61 -13.24
N LYS A 203 -37.84 -33.26 -12.35
CA LYS A 203 -38.08 -32.81 -10.97
C LYS A 203 -36.86 -32.76 -10.03
N LEU A 204 -35.70 -33.28 -10.44
CA LEU A 204 -34.49 -33.37 -9.63
C LEU A 204 -33.26 -32.96 -10.46
N HIS A 205 -32.42 -32.11 -9.88
CA HIS A 205 -31.12 -31.68 -10.40
C HIS A 205 -30.01 -32.25 -9.50
N GLU A 206 -28.91 -32.74 -10.08
CA GLU A 206 -27.77 -33.28 -9.32
C GLU A 206 -26.66 -32.23 -9.14
N TYR A 207 -25.93 -32.29 -8.02
CA TYR A 207 -24.76 -31.45 -7.75
C TYR A 207 -23.60 -32.23 -7.15
N TYR A 208 -22.35 -31.87 -7.48
CA TYR A 208 -21.14 -32.43 -6.85
C TYR A 208 -20.08 -31.35 -6.62
N VAL A 209 -19.07 -31.60 -5.77
CA VAL A 209 -17.98 -30.64 -5.52
C VAL A 209 -16.61 -31.24 -5.82
N THR A 210 -15.74 -30.46 -6.43
CA THR A 210 -14.33 -30.81 -6.69
C THR A 210 -13.40 -29.97 -5.83
N ALA A 211 -12.31 -30.57 -5.37
CA ALA A 211 -11.19 -29.86 -4.76
C ALA A 211 -9.97 -29.94 -5.69
N SER A 212 -9.32 -28.80 -5.98
CA SER A 212 -8.12 -28.78 -6.85
C SER A 212 -7.06 -27.75 -6.44
N LEU A 213 -5.80 -28.09 -6.74
CA LEU A 213 -4.63 -27.20 -6.69
C LEU A 213 -3.56 -27.67 -7.69
N ARG A 214 -3.20 -26.83 -8.66
CA ARG A 214 -2.27 -27.18 -9.76
C ARG A 214 -2.72 -28.50 -10.45
N ASN A 215 -1.92 -29.55 -10.36
CA ASN A 215 -2.18 -30.86 -10.96
C ASN A 215 -2.95 -31.83 -10.02
N LEU A 216 -3.23 -31.42 -8.78
CA LEU A 216 -4.00 -32.21 -7.81
C LEU A 216 -5.49 -31.90 -8.00
N GLN A 217 -6.31 -32.94 -8.21
CA GLN A 217 -7.76 -32.81 -8.30
C GLN A 217 -8.44 -34.05 -7.69
N SER A 218 -9.56 -33.84 -6.99
CA SER A 218 -10.41 -34.88 -6.41
C SER A 218 -11.86 -34.41 -6.36
N ALA A 219 -12.83 -35.31 -6.32
CA ALA A 219 -14.26 -35.01 -6.37
C ALA A 219 -15.05 -35.74 -5.28
N SER A 220 -16.18 -35.16 -4.87
CA SER A 220 -17.20 -35.84 -4.07
C SER A 220 -18.11 -36.71 -4.95
N ASN A 221 -18.94 -37.52 -4.31
CA ASN A 221 -20.15 -38.06 -4.95
C ASN A 221 -21.17 -36.93 -5.22
N ASN A 222 -22.15 -37.20 -6.09
CA ASN A 222 -23.29 -36.35 -6.37
C ASN A 222 -24.31 -36.31 -5.20
N ILE A 223 -25.15 -35.28 -5.17
CA ILE A 223 -26.30 -35.10 -4.26
C ILE A 223 -27.51 -34.54 -5.03
N ASP A 224 -28.72 -34.92 -4.63
CA ASP A 224 -29.96 -34.55 -5.32
C ASP A 224 -30.58 -33.25 -4.78
N VAL A 225 -31.20 -32.46 -5.66
CA VAL A 225 -31.90 -31.20 -5.34
C VAL A 225 -33.26 -31.13 -6.04
N ASN A 226 -34.32 -30.83 -5.31
CA ASN A 226 -35.68 -30.67 -5.86
C ASN A 226 -35.83 -29.37 -6.68
N ALA A 227 -36.44 -29.49 -7.86
CA ALA A 227 -36.89 -28.36 -8.68
C ALA A 227 -38.02 -27.55 -8.00
N LEU A 228 -38.27 -26.32 -8.48
CA LEU A 228 -39.38 -25.48 -8.02
C LEU A 228 -40.73 -25.99 -8.57
N GLU A 229 -41.80 -25.88 -7.78
CA GLU A 229 -43.14 -26.34 -8.18
C GLU A 229 -43.98 -25.20 -8.78
N GLU A 230 -44.63 -25.47 -9.93
CA GLU A 230 -45.59 -24.58 -10.59
C GLU A 230 -47.04 -25.06 -10.40
N PRO A 231 -48.04 -24.15 -10.45
CA PRO A 231 -49.46 -24.51 -10.37
C PRO A 231 -49.99 -25.17 -11.66
N ALA A 232 -50.66 -26.32 -11.50
CA ALA A 232 -51.40 -27.05 -12.55
C ALA A 232 -52.75 -26.36 -12.92
N PRO A 233 -53.49 -26.71 -14.02
CA PRO A 233 -53.54 -27.96 -14.84
C PRO A 233 -53.24 -27.72 -16.35
N PRO A 234 -53.45 -28.64 -17.34
CA PRO A 234 -54.12 -29.96 -17.34
C PRO A 234 -53.30 -31.12 -17.98
N VAL A 235 -53.88 -31.92 -18.90
CA VAL A 235 -53.44 -33.32 -19.19
C VAL A 235 -53.71 -33.80 -20.64
N LYS A 236 -52.76 -34.61 -21.20
CA LYS A 236 -52.84 -35.70 -22.24
C LYS A 236 -51.81 -35.49 -23.38
N LYS A 237 -51.03 -36.47 -23.88
CA LYS A 237 -50.99 -37.97 -23.74
C LYS A 237 -49.57 -38.59 -23.97
N LYS A 238 -49.36 -39.81 -23.40
CA LYS A 238 -48.22 -40.80 -23.43
C LYS A 238 -47.66 -41.20 -24.84
N ILE A 239 -46.54 -41.94 -25.08
CA ILE A 239 -45.26 -42.48 -24.46
C ILE A 239 -44.76 -43.66 -25.41
N PRO A 240 -43.64 -44.47 -25.29
CA PRO A 240 -42.29 -44.47 -24.64
C PRO A 240 -41.10 -44.78 -25.63
N VAL A 241 -40.05 -45.58 -25.23
CA VAL A 241 -38.99 -46.31 -26.04
C VAL A 241 -37.70 -45.51 -26.42
N GLN A 242 -36.41 -45.97 -26.31
CA GLN A 242 -35.73 -47.17 -25.70
C GLN A 242 -34.24 -46.87 -25.34
N ASP A 243 -33.65 -47.67 -24.43
CA ASP A 243 -32.19 -47.93 -24.25
C ASP A 243 -31.78 -49.14 -25.15
N PRO A 244 -30.50 -49.46 -25.52
CA PRO A 244 -29.39 -49.63 -24.55
C PRO A 244 -27.89 -49.51 -25.01
N LYS A 245 -26.98 -49.74 -24.04
CA LYS A 245 -25.58 -50.29 -24.11
C LYS A 245 -24.37 -49.34 -24.07
N LYS A 246 -23.32 -49.84 -23.40
CA LYS A 246 -22.08 -49.16 -22.97
C LYS A 246 -20.84 -50.06 -23.12
N PRO A 247 -19.79 -49.64 -23.85
CA PRO A 247 -18.44 -50.24 -23.75
C PRO A 247 -17.59 -49.61 -22.63
N LYS A 248 -16.45 -50.22 -22.30
CA LYS A 248 -15.46 -49.70 -21.33
C LYS A 248 -14.39 -48.85 -22.03
N PRO A 249 -13.81 -47.83 -21.37
CA PRO A 249 -12.70 -47.06 -21.91
C PRO A 249 -11.38 -47.86 -21.88
N ASN A 250 -10.48 -47.54 -22.81
CA ASN A 250 -9.11 -48.04 -22.86
C ASN A 250 -8.14 -46.85 -22.75
N VAL A 251 -6.99 -47.01 -22.09
CA VAL A 251 -6.12 -45.89 -21.66
C VAL A 251 -4.81 -45.85 -22.43
N PRO A 252 -4.56 -44.82 -23.26
CA PRO A 252 -3.23 -44.54 -23.82
C PRO A 252 -2.26 -44.01 -22.75
N LYS A 253 -0.98 -44.35 -22.87
CA LYS A 253 0.09 -43.99 -21.92
C LYS A 253 0.86 -42.74 -22.42
N PRO A 254 1.39 -41.86 -21.54
CA PRO A 254 2.01 -40.60 -21.98
C PRO A 254 3.33 -40.77 -22.75
N SER A 255 3.60 -39.85 -23.67
CA SER A 255 4.90 -39.68 -24.34
C SER A 255 5.83 -38.75 -23.55
N THR A 256 7.14 -38.96 -23.68
CA THR A 256 8.18 -38.20 -22.96
C THR A 256 8.47 -36.84 -23.60
N PRO A 257 8.70 -35.77 -22.80
CA PRO A 257 9.01 -34.44 -23.31
C PRO A 257 10.49 -34.25 -23.68
N THR A 258 10.74 -33.52 -24.76
CA THR A 258 12.09 -33.11 -25.22
C THR A 258 12.64 -31.97 -24.35
N LYS A 259 13.95 -31.96 -24.08
CA LYS A 259 14.60 -30.85 -23.35
C LYS A 259 14.67 -29.58 -24.20
N SER A 260 13.92 -28.55 -23.82
CA SER A 260 14.17 -27.16 -24.21
C SER A 260 15.19 -26.49 -23.27
N SER A 261 15.81 -25.39 -23.71
CA SER A 261 16.66 -24.56 -22.87
C SER A 261 15.82 -23.83 -21.80
N VAL A 262 16.30 -23.83 -20.56
CA VAL A 262 15.57 -23.26 -19.42
C VAL A 262 15.66 -21.73 -19.47
N LYS A 263 14.58 -21.09 -19.95
CA LYS A 263 14.42 -19.64 -19.94
C LYS A 263 14.25 -19.15 -18.49
N LYS A 264 14.95 -18.06 -18.14
CA LYS A 264 14.88 -17.42 -16.81
C LYS A 264 13.77 -16.39 -16.80
N GLU A 265 12.67 -16.67 -16.11
CA GLU A 265 11.49 -15.79 -16.09
C GLU A 265 10.54 -16.08 -14.93
N ILE A 266 9.62 -15.14 -14.70
CA ILE A 266 8.37 -15.40 -13.96
C ILE A 266 7.47 -16.23 -14.87
N THR A 267 7.11 -17.43 -14.43
CA THR A 267 6.32 -18.39 -15.23
C THR A 267 4.81 -18.23 -15.03
N GLU A 268 4.39 -17.78 -13.86
CA GLU A 268 2.98 -17.50 -13.51
C GLU A 268 2.91 -16.57 -12.30
N VAL A 269 1.93 -15.67 -12.26
CA VAL A 269 1.53 -14.95 -11.03
C VAL A 269 0.04 -15.16 -10.80
N LYS A 270 -0.36 -15.40 -9.55
CA LYS A 270 -1.76 -15.56 -9.14
C LYS A 270 -2.05 -14.78 -7.87
N ILE A 271 -2.91 -13.77 -7.96
CA ILE A 271 -3.62 -13.15 -6.83
C ILE A 271 -4.91 -13.93 -6.55
N PHE A 272 -5.29 -14.08 -5.29
CA PHE A 272 -6.61 -14.61 -4.90
C PHE A 272 -6.99 -14.18 -3.48
N LYS A 273 -8.30 -14.03 -3.26
CA LYS A 273 -8.91 -13.68 -1.98
C LYS A 273 -8.92 -14.90 -1.04
N THR A 274 -8.42 -14.75 0.19
CA THR A 274 -8.33 -15.84 1.19
C THR A 274 -9.31 -15.67 2.35
N SER A 275 -9.65 -14.43 2.67
CA SER A 275 -10.80 -14.01 3.46
C SER A 275 -11.24 -12.63 2.94
N ASP A 276 -12.30 -12.06 3.49
CA ASP A 276 -12.68 -10.69 3.12
C ASP A 276 -11.55 -9.68 3.31
N THR A 277 -10.71 -9.87 4.34
CA THR A 277 -9.69 -8.90 4.72
C THR A 277 -8.27 -9.37 4.43
N THR A 278 -8.08 -10.37 3.55
CA THR A 278 -6.74 -10.90 3.25
C THR A 278 -6.68 -11.48 1.85
N LEU A 279 -5.69 -11.04 1.07
CA LEU A 279 -5.31 -11.64 -0.20
C LEU A 279 -3.98 -12.37 -0.04
N LYS A 280 -3.69 -13.30 -0.93
CA LYS A 280 -2.37 -13.94 -1.04
C LYS A 280 -1.99 -14.01 -2.50
N VAL A 281 -0.72 -13.80 -2.76
CA VAL A 281 -0.14 -13.80 -4.11
C VAL A 281 0.88 -14.93 -4.19
N HIS A 282 0.74 -15.78 -5.20
CA HIS A 282 1.76 -16.75 -5.59
C HIS A 282 2.53 -16.21 -6.78
N VAL A 283 3.85 -16.10 -6.65
CA VAL A 283 4.78 -15.80 -7.75
C VAL A 283 5.56 -17.07 -8.07
N TYR A 284 5.47 -17.56 -9.30
CA TYR A 284 6.19 -18.73 -9.80
C TYR A 284 7.32 -18.28 -10.73
N TYR A 285 8.49 -18.89 -10.60
CA TYR A 285 9.68 -18.45 -11.34
C TYR A 285 10.66 -19.59 -11.61
N ASN A 286 11.29 -19.53 -12.79
CA ASN A 286 12.28 -20.50 -13.23
C ASN A 286 13.65 -19.83 -13.38
N GLY A 287 14.70 -20.41 -12.78
CA GLY A 287 16.07 -19.91 -12.89
C GLY A 287 16.38 -18.53 -12.29
N LEU A 288 15.46 -17.96 -11.49
CA LEU A 288 15.57 -16.67 -10.79
C LEU A 288 15.82 -16.80 -9.28
N GLN A 289 16.17 -17.99 -8.79
CA GLN A 289 16.50 -18.28 -7.39
C GLN A 289 17.55 -17.29 -6.83
N GLY A 290 17.23 -16.61 -5.73
CA GLY A 290 18.12 -15.64 -5.08
C GLY A 290 18.23 -14.29 -5.79
N LYS A 291 17.38 -13.99 -6.78
CA LYS A 291 17.30 -12.68 -7.45
C LYS A 291 16.20 -11.80 -6.83
N LYS A 292 16.26 -10.49 -7.08
CA LYS A 292 15.27 -9.54 -6.56
C LYS A 292 14.15 -9.29 -7.57
N ILE A 293 12.92 -9.19 -7.07
CA ILE A 293 11.75 -8.70 -7.80
C ILE A 293 11.16 -7.49 -7.08
N ARG A 294 10.55 -6.56 -7.84
CA ARG A 294 9.63 -5.57 -7.30
C ARG A 294 8.21 -6.11 -7.47
N PHE A 295 7.53 -6.27 -6.35
CA PHE A 295 6.12 -6.60 -6.26
C PHE A 295 5.32 -5.30 -6.20
N LYS A 296 4.26 -5.21 -7.00
CA LYS A 296 3.22 -4.21 -6.83
C LYS A 296 1.85 -4.85 -6.67
N LEU A 297 1.06 -4.39 -5.69
CA LEU A 297 -0.39 -4.52 -5.70
C LEU A 297 -0.94 -3.23 -6.30
N MET A 298 -1.80 -3.38 -7.29
CA MET A 298 -2.40 -2.30 -8.07
C MET A 298 -3.92 -2.42 -8.04
N GLU A 299 -4.58 -1.30 -8.22
CA GLU A 299 -5.99 -1.16 -8.59
C GLU A 299 -6.08 -1.07 -10.14
N ASP A 300 -7.18 -1.53 -10.78
CA ASP A 300 -7.47 -1.51 -12.23
C ASP A 300 -8.73 -0.68 -12.55
N ASP A 301 -8.66 0.63 -12.28
CA ASP A 301 -9.64 1.70 -12.59
C ASP A 301 -10.33 1.61 -13.97
N GLY A 302 -9.76 0.85 -14.91
CA GLY A 302 -10.31 0.60 -16.22
C GLY A 302 -9.81 1.57 -17.29
N GLY A 303 -8.98 1.03 -18.19
CA GLY A 303 -8.70 1.62 -19.50
C GLY A 303 -7.74 2.82 -19.54
N TYR A 304 -8.10 3.96 -18.94
CA TYR A 304 -7.45 5.26 -19.22
C TYR A 304 -7.24 6.19 -18.02
N LEU A 305 -7.62 5.75 -16.83
CA LEU A 305 -7.07 6.23 -15.57
C LEU A 305 -5.66 5.63 -15.39
N VAL A 306 -5.08 5.68 -14.20
CA VAL A 306 -3.69 5.21 -13.98
C VAL A 306 -3.68 4.31 -12.76
N ASP A 307 -3.65 3.00 -13.02
CA ASP A 307 -3.57 1.88 -12.08
C ASP A 307 -3.04 2.32 -10.69
N ASP A 308 -3.89 2.41 -9.65
CA ASP A 308 -3.45 3.05 -8.40
C ASP A 308 -2.56 2.15 -7.54
N GLU A 309 -1.43 2.69 -7.04
CA GLU A 309 -0.35 1.88 -6.42
C GLU A 309 -0.63 1.61 -4.94
N LEU A 310 -1.44 0.57 -4.68
CA LEU A 310 -1.82 0.14 -3.33
C LEU A 310 -0.59 -0.21 -2.48
N ILE A 311 0.31 -1.04 -3.01
CA ILE A 311 1.52 -1.54 -2.34
C ILE A 311 2.66 -1.65 -3.35
N ASN A 312 3.87 -1.23 -2.99
CA ASN A 312 5.09 -1.44 -3.77
C ASN A 312 6.24 -1.84 -2.84
N GLN A 313 6.81 -3.03 -3.04
CA GLN A 313 7.84 -3.62 -2.18
C GLN A 313 8.85 -4.46 -3.00
N VAL A 314 10.09 -4.54 -2.55
CA VAL A 314 11.14 -5.36 -3.19
C VAL A 314 11.40 -6.61 -2.35
N PHE A 315 11.37 -7.79 -2.99
CA PHE A 315 11.57 -9.09 -2.35
C PHE A 315 12.75 -9.84 -2.98
N ASP A 316 13.50 -10.57 -2.15
CA ASP A 316 14.48 -11.56 -2.59
C ASP A 316 13.80 -12.92 -2.80
N LEU A 317 13.82 -13.44 -4.03
CA LEU A 317 13.25 -14.74 -4.35
C LEU A 317 14.01 -15.86 -3.61
N PRO A 318 13.31 -16.78 -2.91
CA PRO A 318 13.94 -17.87 -2.18
C PRO A 318 14.92 -18.69 -3.03
N LYS A 319 16.15 -18.86 -2.51
CA LYS A 319 17.23 -19.61 -3.19
C LYS A 319 16.92 -21.09 -3.42
N ASN A 320 16.04 -21.65 -2.60
CA ASN A 320 15.70 -23.08 -2.57
C ASN A 320 14.22 -23.34 -2.92
N SER A 321 13.58 -22.48 -3.73
CA SER A 321 12.21 -22.67 -4.20
C SER A 321 12.02 -22.20 -5.64
N ASP A 322 10.98 -22.71 -6.30
CA ASP A 322 10.43 -22.27 -7.59
C ASP A 322 9.26 -21.29 -7.44
N CYS A 323 8.83 -21.01 -6.20
CA CYS A 323 7.70 -20.15 -5.91
C CYS A 323 7.85 -19.35 -4.61
N MET A 324 7.19 -18.20 -4.57
CA MET A 324 7.15 -17.29 -3.41
C MET A 324 5.71 -16.90 -3.09
N TYR A 325 5.45 -16.65 -1.81
CA TYR A 325 4.14 -16.34 -1.26
C TYR A 325 4.22 -14.94 -0.64
N ILE A 326 3.30 -14.05 -1.01
CA ILE A 326 3.15 -12.72 -0.42
C ILE A 326 1.76 -12.63 0.20
N ASP A 327 1.69 -12.43 1.51
CA ASP A 327 0.45 -12.26 2.27
C ASP A 327 0.10 -10.77 2.38
N ILE A 328 -1.12 -10.41 1.96
CA ILE A 328 -1.61 -9.05 1.94
C ILE A 328 -2.76 -8.93 2.92
N ASP A 329 -2.48 -8.35 4.09
CA ASP A 329 -3.51 -7.97 5.06
C ASP A 329 -4.17 -6.66 4.60
N LEU A 330 -5.39 -6.76 4.07
CA LEU A 330 -6.13 -5.61 3.57
C LEU A 330 -6.48 -4.63 4.69
N LYS A 331 -6.45 -5.03 5.98
CA LYS A 331 -6.58 -4.08 7.11
C LYS A 331 -5.36 -3.16 7.31
N LYS A 332 -4.32 -3.34 6.49
CA LYS A 332 -3.17 -2.43 6.38
C LYS A 332 -3.18 -1.61 5.08
N VAL A 333 -4.08 -1.93 4.15
CA VAL A 333 -4.32 -1.18 2.91
C VAL A 333 -5.54 -0.28 3.15
N SER A 334 -5.34 1.04 3.14
CA SER A 334 -6.46 1.99 3.17
C SER A 334 -7.40 1.71 2.00
N LYS A 335 -8.71 1.73 2.26
CA LYS A 335 -9.72 1.63 1.20
C LYS A 335 -9.52 2.79 0.21
N SER A 336 -9.32 4.00 0.71
CA SER A 336 -9.12 5.22 -0.10
C SER A 336 -7.75 5.35 -0.79
N LYS A 337 -7.10 4.23 -1.14
CA LYS A 337 -5.88 4.18 -1.97
C LYS A 337 -6.14 3.66 -3.39
N GLY A 338 -7.39 3.39 -3.70
CA GLY A 338 -7.89 2.81 -4.94
C GLY A 338 -9.39 2.56 -4.79
N ASP A 339 -10.12 3.59 -4.32
CA ASP A 339 -11.58 3.57 -4.15
C ASP A 339 -12.12 4.73 -4.97
N ASP A 340 -11.99 4.59 -6.29
CA ASP A 340 -12.32 5.68 -7.19
C ASP A 340 -13.84 5.79 -7.36
N MET A 341 -14.32 7.01 -7.58
CA MET A 341 -15.72 7.41 -7.33
C MET A 341 -16.75 6.82 -8.33
N LEU A 342 -16.34 5.87 -9.16
CA LEU A 342 -17.16 5.10 -10.08
C LEU A 342 -17.20 3.59 -9.75
N GLU A 343 -16.34 3.10 -8.86
CA GLU A 343 -16.37 1.72 -8.39
C GLU A 343 -17.57 1.43 -7.46
N GLY A 344 -17.90 0.14 -7.34
CA GLY A 344 -19.05 -0.31 -6.58
C GLY A 344 -18.74 -0.62 -5.11
N SER A 345 -19.35 -1.69 -4.61
CA SER A 345 -19.00 -2.23 -3.29
C SER A 345 -17.70 -3.03 -3.27
N GLU A 346 -16.90 -3.03 -4.34
CA GLU A 346 -15.71 -3.86 -4.55
C GLU A 346 -14.65 -3.05 -5.33
N GLN A 347 -13.36 -3.42 -5.21
CA GLN A 347 -12.21 -2.83 -5.92
C GLN A 347 -11.53 -3.83 -6.86
N GLU A 348 -11.10 -3.39 -8.04
CA GLU A 348 -10.64 -4.23 -9.15
C GLU A 348 -9.12 -4.55 -9.11
N LEU A 349 -8.69 -5.37 -8.15
CA LEU A 349 -7.25 -5.52 -7.85
C LEU A 349 -6.46 -6.45 -8.77
N PHE A 350 -5.24 -6.05 -9.17
CA PHE A 350 -4.25 -6.93 -9.81
C PHE A 350 -2.84 -6.78 -9.20
N VAL A 351 -1.91 -7.63 -9.64
CA VAL A 351 -0.50 -7.58 -9.24
C VAL A 351 0.38 -7.43 -10.47
N ASP A 352 1.42 -6.61 -10.36
CA ASP A 352 2.54 -6.56 -11.30
C ASP A 352 3.84 -7.03 -10.62
N ILE A 353 4.58 -7.91 -11.30
CA ILE A 353 5.89 -8.41 -10.86
C ILE A 353 6.97 -7.98 -11.86
N GLU A 354 7.84 -7.08 -11.44
CA GLU A 354 9.02 -6.65 -12.20
C GLU A 354 10.27 -7.41 -11.73
N VAL A 355 10.94 -8.11 -12.64
CA VAL A 355 12.23 -8.75 -12.37
C VAL A 355 13.35 -7.73 -12.51
N LEU A 356 13.97 -7.33 -11.39
CA LEU A 356 14.92 -6.20 -11.35
C LEU A 356 16.24 -6.44 -12.10
N GLU A 357 16.55 -7.69 -12.46
CA GLU A 357 17.72 -8.03 -13.29
C GLU A 357 17.46 -7.89 -14.80
N THR A 358 16.20 -7.89 -15.24
CA THR A 358 15.81 -7.91 -16.66
C THR A 358 14.79 -6.83 -17.03
N ALA A 359 14.28 -6.06 -16.06
CA ALA A 359 13.17 -5.11 -16.22
C ALA A 359 11.91 -5.72 -16.89
N SER A 360 11.72 -7.03 -16.77
CA SER A 360 10.59 -7.75 -17.36
C SER A 360 9.43 -7.83 -16.38
N HIS A 361 8.25 -7.37 -16.82
CA HIS A 361 7.01 -7.34 -16.05
C HIS A 361 6.13 -8.59 -16.29
N HIS A 362 5.30 -8.94 -15.31
CA HIS A 362 4.29 -10.00 -15.41
C HIS A 362 3.08 -9.61 -14.55
N LYS A 363 1.99 -9.17 -15.21
CA LYS A 363 0.72 -8.83 -14.55
C LYS A 363 -0.17 -10.05 -14.30
N THR A 364 -0.99 -10.04 -13.25
CA THR A 364 -2.11 -10.98 -13.09
C THR A 364 -3.33 -10.53 -13.90
N ALA A 365 -4.35 -11.40 -13.97
CA ALA A 365 -5.72 -10.92 -14.18
C ALA A 365 -6.22 -10.14 -12.96
N THR A 366 -7.18 -9.26 -13.20
CA THR A 366 -7.93 -8.45 -12.23
C THR A 366 -8.82 -9.32 -11.33
N LEU A 367 -9.02 -8.89 -10.09
CA LEU A 367 -9.76 -9.59 -9.04
C LEU A 367 -10.56 -8.59 -8.20
N ASN A 368 -11.88 -8.57 -8.39
CA ASN A 368 -12.80 -7.75 -7.61
C ASN A 368 -12.74 -8.14 -6.11
N VAL A 369 -12.53 -7.16 -5.23
CA VAL A 369 -12.39 -7.35 -3.78
C VAL A 369 -13.32 -6.42 -3.03
N ASN A 370 -14.32 -6.97 -2.35
CA ASN A 370 -15.28 -6.19 -1.57
C ASN A 370 -14.65 -5.12 -0.66
N ASN A 371 -15.15 -3.88 -0.77
CA ASN A 371 -14.72 -2.68 -0.05
C ASN A 371 -14.75 -2.82 1.49
N SER A 372 -15.56 -3.73 2.04
CA SER A 372 -15.57 -4.07 3.47
C SER A 372 -14.33 -4.85 3.97
N GLY A 373 -13.52 -5.35 3.05
CA GLY A 373 -12.29 -6.11 3.31
C GLY A 373 -11.09 -5.25 3.71
N PHE A 374 -11.05 -4.02 3.23
CA PHE A 374 -9.95 -3.09 3.43
C PHE A 374 -9.91 -2.55 4.86
N LYS A 375 -8.83 -1.83 5.16
CA LYS A 375 -8.83 -0.91 6.29
C LYS A 375 -9.91 0.12 6.01
N GLN A 376 -10.99 0.07 6.77
CA GLN A 376 -11.88 1.22 6.91
C GLN A 376 -11.02 2.39 7.39
N ASP A 377 -10.77 3.33 6.49
CA ASP A 377 -10.29 4.65 6.88
C ASP A 377 -11.32 5.28 7.81
N PRO A 378 -10.88 6.01 8.85
CA PRO A 378 -11.69 6.26 10.04
C PRO A 378 -13.04 6.88 9.67
N VAL A 379 -14.10 6.10 9.91
CA VAL A 379 -15.49 6.51 9.62
C VAL A 379 -15.78 7.75 10.45
N ASP A 380 -16.17 8.82 9.78
CA ASP A 380 -16.47 10.08 10.44
C ASP A 380 -17.79 9.94 11.20
N ASP A 381 -17.72 9.92 12.54
CA ASP A 381 -18.77 9.48 13.47
C ASP A 381 -19.85 10.57 13.66
N THR A 382 -20.37 11.02 12.53
CA THR A 382 -21.21 12.19 12.29
C THR A 382 -22.67 11.99 12.73
N ASN A 383 -22.91 11.50 13.95
CA ASN A 383 -24.22 11.67 14.62
C ASN A 383 -24.25 11.44 16.15
N LYS A 384 -23.28 11.99 16.89
CA LYS A 384 -23.50 12.31 18.32
C LYS A 384 -23.11 13.75 18.64
N VAL A 385 -24.06 14.50 19.20
CA VAL A 385 -23.83 15.83 19.76
C VAL A 385 -22.75 15.73 20.84
N VAL A 386 -21.62 16.41 20.61
CA VAL A 386 -20.48 16.38 21.54
C VAL A 386 -20.85 17.15 22.81
N LYS A 387 -21.31 16.42 23.83
CA LYS A 387 -21.07 16.85 25.21
C LYS A 387 -19.56 16.83 25.42
N VAL A 388 -18.99 18.01 25.65
CA VAL A 388 -17.54 18.17 25.89
C VAL A 388 -17.19 17.56 27.25
N ALA A 389 -16.88 16.26 27.23
CA ALA A 389 -16.16 15.57 28.27
C ALA A 389 -14.71 15.39 27.79
N VAL A 390 -13.82 16.27 28.23
CA VAL A 390 -12.38 16.13 27.95
C VAL A 390 -11.85 15.03 28.85
N GLU A 391 -11.67 13.82 28.31
CA GLU A 391 -10.78 12.86 28.93
C GLU A 391 -9.33 13.32 28.73
N GLU A 392 -8.75 13.91 29.78
CA GLU A 392 -7.35 14.30 29.81
C GLU A 392 -6.44 13.07 29.71
N LYS A 393 -6.06 12.71 28.48
CA LYS A 393 -4.86 11.89 28.29
C LYS A 393 -3.68 12.66 28.86
N LYS A 394 -3.15 12.15 29.98
CA LYS A 394 -2.03 12.75 30.72
C LYS A 394 -0.88 13.07 29.77
N LYS A 395 -0.23 14.22 29.99
CA LYS A 395 0.93 14.67 29.23
C LYS A 395 2.05 13.63 29.29
N GLU A 396 2.37 13.00 28.17
CA GLU A 396 3.68 12.38 27.96
C GLU A 396 4.66 13.47 27.56
N ASP A 397 5.62 13.75 28.45
CA ASP A 397 6.61 14.80 28.25
C ASP A 397 7.60 14.42 27.13
N GLY A 398 7.95 15.39 26.28
CA GLY A 398 8.89 15.20 25.17
C GLY A 398 8.31 14.78 23.80
N THR A 399 6.99 14.54 23.65
CA THR A 399 6.43 14.31 22.30
C THR A 399 6.29 15.61 21.50
N CYS A 400 6.94 15.64 20.34
CA CYS A 400 6.91 16.78 19.43
C CYS A 400 5.51 17.07 18.88
N GLU A 401 4.97 18.25 19.17
CA GLU A 401 3.66 18.74 18.71
C GLU A 401 3.48 18.62 17.18
N CYS A 402 4.54 18.90 16.40
CA CYS A 402 4.49 18.74 14.93
C CYS A 402 4.14 17.32 14.47
N LYS A 403 4.48 16.27 15.26
CA LYS A 403 4.24 14.86 14.93
C LYS A 403 2.81 14.39 15.24
N GLN A 404 2.01 15.22 15.92
CA GLN A 404 0.66 14.85 16.35
C GLN A 404 -0.39 15.02 15.24
N TYR A 405 -0.01 15.60 14.09
CA TYR A 405 -0.94 16.01 13.03
C TYR A 405 -0.56 15.39 11.67
N ASP A 406 -1.25 14.30 11.32
CA ASP A 406 -1.11 13.57 10.05
C ASP A 406 -1.84 14.32 8.91
N LEU A 407 -1.23 15.42 8.46
CA LEU A 407 -1.82 16.30 7.46
C LEU A 407 -1.50 15.88 6.02
N ILE A 408 -2.55 15.67 5.21
CA ILE A 408 -2.42 15.60 3.74
C ILE A 408 -1.86 16.93 3.21
N TRP A 409 -1.07 16.87 2.13
CA TRP A 409 -0.29 18.01 1.66
C TRP A 409 0.64 18.65 2.71
N GLY A 410 0.87 17.98 3.85
CA GLY A 410 1.72 18.48 4.93
C GLY A 410 3.20 18.68 4.55
N ASP A 411 3.66 18.17 3.41
CA ASP A 411 4.98 18.47 2.83
C ASP A 411 5.06 19.84 2.12
N LYS A 412 3.92 20.50 1.85
CA LYS A 412 3.84 21.83 1.22
C LYS A 412 3.89 22.99 2.21
N VAL A 413 3.83 22.70 3.50
CA VAL A 413 3.69 23.69 4.59
C VAL A 413 4.64 23.36 5.75
N SER A 414 5.22 24.38 6.38
CA SER A 414 6.10 24.26 7.55
C SER A 414 5.35 23.77 8.81
N CYS A 415 6.06 23.42 9.89
CA CYS A 415 5.36 23.00 11.11
C CYS A 415 4.44 24.09 11.67
N ASP A 416 4.86 25.36 11.71
CA ASP A 416 4.05 26.42 12.30
C ASP A 416 2.80 26.74 11.46
N GLU A 417 2.90 26.59 10.14
CA GLU A 417 1.75 26.64 9.22
C GLU A 417 0.81 25.45 9.45
N ARG A 418 1.34 24.23 9.62
CA ARG A 418 0.53 23.04 10.02
C ARG A 418 -0.16 23.23 11.38
N LYS A 419 0.52 23.83 12.38
CA LYS A 419 -0.09 24.19 13.67
C LYS A 419 -1.24 25.18 13.46
N LYS A 420 -1.04 26.23 12.64
CA LYS A 420 -2.08 27.23 12.35
C LYS A 420 -3.27 26.63 11.61
N VAL A 421 -3.07 25.68 10.70
CA VAL A 421 -4.18 24.92 10.07
C VAL A 421 -4.98 24.15 11.12
N VAL A 422 -4.33 23.46 12.05
CA VAL A 422 -5.02 22.71 13.13
C VAL A 422 -5.76 23.65 14.09
N GLU A 423 -5.14 24.78 14.46
CA GLU A 423 -5.76 25.83 15.28
C GLU A 423 -7.05 26.36 14.63
N VAL A 424 -6.97 26.78 13.37
CA VAL A 424 -8.13 27.30 12.62
C VAL A 424 -9.19 26.23 12.43
N SER A 425 -8.81 25.00 12.09
CA SER A 425 -9.75 23.88 11.91
C SER A 425 -10.48 23.53 13.21
N LYS A 426 -9.80 23.58 14.35
CA LYS A 426 -10.40 23.43 15.69
C LYS A 426 -11.40 24.54 16.00
N ASN A 427 -11.11 25.80 15.64
CA ASN A 427 -12.00 26.94 15.84
C ASN A 427 -13.25 26.88 14.93
N LEU A 428 -13.09 26.33 13.73
CA LEU A 428 -14.16 26.04 12.76
C LEU A 428 -14.94 24.76 13.10
N GLY A 429 -14.38 23.84 13.88
CA GLY A 429 -15.00 22.55 14.22
C GLY A 429 -14.90 21.49 13.12
N VAL A 430 -13.88 21.57 12.25
CA VAL A 430 -13.73 20.70 11.07
C VAL A 430 -12.46 19.85 11.12
N ASN A 431 -12.42 18.79 10.31
CA ASN A 431 -11.22 17.99 10.12
C ASN A 431 -10.11 18.83 9.43
N PRO A 432 -8.90 18.93 10.00
CA PRO A 432 -7.80 19.69 9.39
C PRO A 432 -7.45 19.29 7.95
N ASN A 433 -7.64 18.01 7.60
CA ASN A 433 -7.39 17.54 6.24
C ASN A 433 -8.43 18.04 5.22
N TRP A 434 -9.63 18.42 5.66
CA TRP A 434 -10.58 19.10 4.78
C TRP A 434 -10.11 20.50 4.43
N LEU A 435 -9.61 21.26 5.40
CA LEU A 435 -9.07 22.60 5.15
C LEU A 435 -7.80 22.55 4.28
N MET A 436 -6.95 21.52 4.46
CA MET A 436 -5.82 21.26 3.55
C MET A 436 -6.27 20.94 2.12
N ALA A 437 -7.32 20.13 1.92
CA ALA A 437 -7.85 19.85 0.57
C ALA A 437 -8.46 21.08 -0.10
N VAL A 438 -9.22 21.90 0.65
CA VAL A 438 -9.79 23.16 0.15
C VAL A 438 -8.69 24.14 -0.29
N MET A 439 -7.66 24.34 0.54
CA MET A 439 -6.54 25.19 0.16
C MET A 439 -5.73 24.60 -1.00
N ALA A 440 -5.56 23.27 -1.07
CA ALA A 440 -4.87 22.62 -2.18
C ALA A 440 -5.62 22.78 -3.51
N LEU A 441 -6.96 22.78 -3.50
CA LEU A 441 -7.74 22.99 -4.71
C LEU A 441 -7.64 24.44 -5.18
N GLU A 442 -7.95 25.39 -4.30
CA GLU A 442 -8.02 26.81 -4.62
C GLU A 442 -6.64 27.44 -4.92
N SER A 443 -5.59 27.05 -4.19
CA SER A 443 -4.22 27.55 -4.44
C SER A 443 -3.46 26.76 -5.53
N ALA A 444 -4.14 25.95 -6.34
CA ALA A 444 -3.54 25.08 -7.36
C ALA A 444 -2.39 24.20 -6.80
N LYS A 445 -2.58 23.67 -5.57
CA LYS A 445 -1.66 22.83 -4.79
C LYS A 445 -0.36 23.52 -4.37
N THR A 446 -0.26 24.84 -4.53
CA THR A 446 0.94 25.63 -4.16
C THR A 446 0.99 26.02 -2.69
N PHE A 447 -0.17 26.10 -2.01
CA PHE A 447 -0.30 26.67 -0.67
C PHE A 447 0.26 28.10 -0.55
N SER A 448 0.36 28.84 -1.67
CA SER A 448 0.87 30.21 -1.66
C SER A 448 -0.21 31.21 -1.23
N PRO A 449 0.04 32.08 -0.24
CA PRO A 449 -0.86 33.18 0.11
C PRO A 449 -0.84 34.30 -0.95
N SER A 450 0.16 34.35 -1.84
CA SER A 450 0.32 35.40 -2.84
C SER A 450 -0.18 35.03 -4.24
N ILE A 451 -0.83 33.87 -4.41
CA ILE A 451 -1.34 33.42 -5.71
C ILE A 451 -2.52 34.29 -6.17
N ASP A 452 -2.53 34.68 -7.44
CA ASP A 452 -3.60 35.44 -8.11
C ASP A 452 -3.93 34.68 -9.41
N ASN A 453 -5.22 34.42 -9.64
CA ASN A 453 -5.67 33.69 -10.84
C ASN A 453 -5.87 34.59 -12.07
N GLY A 454 -5.63 35.90 -11.96
CA GLY A 454 -5.78 36.87 -13.05
C GLY A 454 -7.23 37.18 -13.43
N ILE A 455 -8.21 36.50 -12.83
CA ILE A 455 -9.66 36.71 -13.05
C ILE A 455 -10.37 37.24 -11.79
N GLY A 456 -9.60 37.69 -10.79
CA GLY A 456 -10.10 38.48 -9.66
C GLY A 456 -10.29 37.72 -8.34
N TYR A 457 -9.56 36.62 -8.11
CA TYR A 457 -9.53 35.91 -6.83
C TYR A 457 -8.08 35.62 -6.40
N VAL A 458 -7.81 35.66 -5.09
CA VAL A 458 -6.42 35.62 -4.56
C VAL A 458 -6.23 34.80 -3.28
N GLY A 459 -5.02 34.26 -3.11
CA GLY A 459 -4.57 33.59 -1.88
C GLY A 459 -5.09 32.17 -1.69
N LEU A 460 -4.91 31.68 -0.45
CA LEU A 460 -5.04 30.28 -0.03
C LEU A 460 -6.41 29.65 -0.33
N ILE A 461 -7.48 30.44 -0.29
CA ILE A 461 -8.86 30.01 -0.60
C ILE A 461 -9.49 30.86 -1.70
N GLN A 462 -8.68 31.51 -2.55
CA GLN A 462 -9.14 32.36 -3.66
C GLN A 462 -10.21 33.38 -3.22
N PHE A 463 -9.84 34.30 -2.34
CA PHE A 463 -10.68 35.42 -1.92
C PHE A 463 -11.06 36.31 -3.11
N GLY A 464 -12.34 36.32 -3.48
CA GLY A 464 -12.92 37.36 -4.34
C GLY A 464 -12.96 38.73 -3.63
N LYS A 465 -13.18 39.79 -4.41
CA LYS A 465 -13.20 41.18 -3.92
C LYS A 465 -14.17 41.40 -2.75
N ASP A 466 -15.38 40.86 -2.86
CA ASP A 466 -16.42 41.04 -1.85
C ASP A 466 -16.10 40.22 -0.60
N ALA A 467 -15.63 38.98 -0.75
CA ALA A 467 -15.15 38.14 0.35
C ALA A 467 -14.03 38.82 1.16
N ALA A 468 -13.03 39.40 0.47
CA ALA A 468 -11.97 40.18 1.11
C ALA A 468 -12.52 41.39 1.88
N THR A 469 -13.54 42.06 1.33
CA THR A 469 -14.22 43.19 1.98
C THR A 469 -14.99 42.73 3.23
N THR A 470 -15.71 41.60 3.15
CA THR A 470 -16.46 41.00 4.28
C THR A 470 -15.56 40.66 5.46
N VAL A 471 -14.32 40.18 5.23
CA VAL A 471 -13.34 39.92 6.31
C VAL A 471 -12.48 41.13 6.70
N GLY A 472 -12.83 42.33 6.23
CA GLY A 472 -12.23 43.59 6.66
C GLY A 472 -10.85 43.89 6.04
N THR A 473 -10.60 43.47 4.80
CA THR A 473 -9.32 43.69 4.11
C THR A 473 -9.51 43.96 2.61
N THR A 474 -8.42 43.94 1.84
CA THR A 474 -8.42 44.02 0.37
C THR A 474 -7.59 42.89 -0.22
N GLN A 475 -7.88 42.48 -1.46
CA GLN A 475 -7.09 41.49 -2.19
C GLN A 475 -5.61 41.91 -2.31
N SER A 476 -5.36 43.20 -2.52
CA SER A 476 -4.02 43.83 -2.55
C SER A 476 -3.26 43.82 -1.22
N LYS A 477 -3.94 43.54 -0.10
CA LYS A 477 -3.32 43.25 1.21
C LYS A 477 -3.15 41.74 1.41
N LEU A 478 -4.16 40.94 1.07
CA LEU A 478 -4.12 39.47 1.19
C LEU A 478 -2.89 38.87 0.50
N ILE A 479 -2.60 39.25 -0.76
CA ILE A 479 -1.43 38.74 -1.51
C ILE A 479 -0.06 39.13 -0.92
N LYS A 480 -0.02 40.00 0.09
CA LYS A 480 1.20 40.43 0.79
C LYS A 480 1.35 39.84 2.18
N MET A 481 0.35 39.08 2.65
CA MET A 481 0.37 38.39 3.93
C MET A 481 1.16 37.08 3.82
N THR A 482 1.81 36.70 4.92
CA THR A 482 2.29 35.33 5.11
C THR A 482 1.11 34.35 5.20
N PHE A 483 1.39 33.05 5.08
CA PHE A 483 0.39 32.00 5.25
C PHE A 483 -0.36 32.12 6.58
N ILE A 484 0.39 32.29 7.68
CA ILE A 484 -0.15 32.34 9.05
C ILE A 484 -1.06 33.55 9.26
N GLU A 485 -0.69 34.72 8.76
CA GLU A 485 -1.54 35.93 8.79
C GLU A 485 -2.80 35.76 7.93
N GLN A 486 -2.66 35.19 6.72
CA GLN A 486 -3.81 35.00 5.84
C GLN A 486 -4.79 33.95 6.39
N MET A 487 -4.31 32.95 7.14
CA MET A 487 -5.15 31.96 7.83
C MET A 487 -6.10 32.57 8.87
N ASP A 488 -5.79 33.72 9.47
CA ASP A 488 -6.76 34.44 10.31
C ASP A 488 -7.93 35.01 9.51
N TYR A 489 -7.70 35.37 8.24
CA TYR A 489 -8.75 35.80 7.31
C TYR A 489 -9.52 34.61 6.73
N VAL A 490 -8.87 33.46 6.51
CA VAL A 490 -9.54 32.18 6.19
C VAL A 490 -10.51 31.80 7.31
N GLN A 491 -10.07 31.89 8.57
CA GLN A 491 -10.95 31.65 9.72
C GLN A 491 -12.11 32.65 9.76
N LYS A 492 -11.86 33.97 9.62
CA LYS A 492 -12.92 34.99 9.62
C LYS A 492 -13.98 34.77 8.54
N PHE A 493 -13.60 34.25 7.38
CA PHE A 493 -14.52 33.94 6.30
C PHE A 493 -15.38 32.71 6.63
N LEU A 494 -14.75 31.63 7.06
CA LEU A 494 -15.40 30.33 7.26
C LEU A 494 -16.18 30.22 8.58
N ILE A 495 -15.88 31.03 9.60
CA ILE A 495 -16.50 30.91 10.94
C ILE A 495 -18.02 31.14 10.94
N GLY A 496 -18.54 31.92 10.00
CA GLY A 496 -19.97 32.24 9.90
C GLY A 496 -20.86 31.06 9.53
N ASN A 497 -20.35 30.13 8.72
CA ASN A 497 -21.07 28.92 8.29
C ASN A 497 -20.77 27.69 9.17
N LYS A 498 -20.02 27.83 10.27
CA LYS A 498 -19.42 26.68 10.98
C LYS A 498 -20.37 25.59 11.49
N THR A 499 -21.63 25.95 11.76
CA THR A 499 -22.68 25.00 12.18
C THR A 499 -23.23 24.14 11.04
N LYS A 500 -22.84 24.41 9.80
CA LYS A 500 -23.26 23.68 8.59
C LYS A 500 -22.24 22.64 8.12
N TYR A 501 -21.01 22.66 8.62
CA TYR A 501 -19.94 21.76 8.17
C TYR A 501 -20.15 20.33 8.66
N LYS A 502 -20.90 19.53 7.88
CA LYS A 502 -21.10 18.09 8.13
C LYS A 502 -20.19 17.24 7.24
N THR A 503 -19.85 17.72 6.04
CA THR A 503 -18.92 17.05 5.12
C THR A 503 -17.79 17.96 4.65
N LEU A 504 -16.77 17.35 4.04
CA LEU A 504 -15.75 18.04 3.22
C LEU A 504 -16.39 18.99 2.20
N VAL A 505 -17.50 18.58 1.60
CA VAL A 505 -18.21 19.35 0.57
C VAL A 505 -18.91 20.56 1.18
N ASP A 506 -19.48 20.48 2.38
CA ASP A 506 -20.03 21.67 3.06
C ASP A 506 -18.96 22.74 3.32
N LEU A 507 -17.76 22.31 3.74
CA LEU A 507 -16.63 23.22 3.93
C LEU A 507 -16.21 23.86 2.60
N TYR A 508 -16.10 23.05 1.54
CA TYR A 508 -15.71 23.58 0.24
C TYR A 508 -16.76 24.49 -0.40
N LEU A 509 -18.06 24.17 -0.25
CA LEU A 509 -19.17 25.03 -0.68
C LEU A 509 -19.16 26.38 0.05
N SER A 510 -18.62 26.49 1.27
CA SER A 510 -18.40 27.81 1.90
C SER A 510 -17.27 28.65 1.30
N VAL A 511 -16.48 28.09 0.39
CA VAL A 511 -15.55 28.84 -0.45
C VAL A 511 -16.14 29.04 -1.84
N LEU A 512 -16.51 27.95 -2.52
CA LEU A 512 -16.98 27.95 -3.91
C LEU A 512 -18.30 28.70 -4.11
N TYR A 513 -19.31 28.46 -3.26
CA TYR A 513 -20.64 29.06 -3.40
C TYR A 513 -21.40 29.11 -2.05
N PRO A 514 -21.13 30.10 -1.18
CA PRO A 514 -21.48 30.03 0.25
C PRO A 514 -22.96 29.86 0.61
N SER A 515 -23.87 30.16 -0.32
CA SER A 515 -25.31 29.92 -0.20
C SER A 515 -25.69 28.43 -0.27
N ALA A 516 -24.91 27.60 -0.97
CA ALA A 516 -25.11 26.15 -1.08
C ALA A 516 -24.53 25.36 0.12
N CYS A 517 -23.72 25.99 0.99
CA CYS A 517 -23.20 25.33 2.18
C CYS A 517 -24.34 24.85 3.11
N GLY A 518 -24.27 23.58 3.52
CA GLY A 518 -25.30 22.84 4.25
C GLY A 518 -25.93 21.70 3.44
N HIS A 519 -25.78 21.74 2.11
CA HIS A 519 -26.27 20.74 1.16
C HIS A 519 -25.19 19.73 0.71
N GLY A 520 -24.01 19.69 1.34
CA GLY A 520 -22.87 18.83 1.00
C GLY A 520 -23.06 17.32 1.19
N SER A 521 -24.31 16.85 1.29
CA SER A 521 -24.72 15.44 1.23
C SER A 521 -25.86 15.18 0.22
N GLU A 522 -26.41 16.23 -0.40
CA GLU A 522 -27.50 16.17 -1.36
C GLU A 522 -26.92 16.06 -2.77
N ARG A 523 -26.55 14.84 -3.18
CA ARG A 523 -25.88 14.51 -4.47
C ARG A 523 -26.27 15.41 -5.64
N ASP A 524 -27.57 15.52 -5.88
CA ASP A 524 -28.16 16.14 -7.08
C ASP A 524 -28.62 17.59 -6.84
N TYR A 525 -28.22 18.20 -5.72
CA TYR A 525 -28.42 19.62 -5.46
C TYR A 525 -27.60 20.47 -6.43
N VAL A 526 -28.21 21.49 -7.02
CA VAL A 526 -27.56 22.35 -8.02
C VAL A 526 -26.82 23.50 -7.35
N VAL A 527 -25.50 23.49 -7.45
CA VAL A 527 -24.58 24.48 -6.89
C VAL A 527 -24.41 25.68 -7.83
N LEU A 528 -24.04 25.47 -9.09
CA LEU A 528 -23.73 26.54 -10.05
C LEU A 528 -24.67 26.49 -11.25
N LYS A 529 -25.11 27.66 -11.74
CA LYS A 529 -25.98 27.79 -12.91
C LYS A 529 -25.46 28.85 -13.89
N GLY A 530 -25.83 28.74 -15.16
CA GLY A 530 -25.59 29.78 -16.16
C GLY A 530 -24.11 30.16 -16.30
N LYS A 531 -23.75 31.44 -16.08
CA LYS A 531 -22.35 31.90 -16.18
C LYS A 531 -21.44 31.29 -15.11
N ALA A 532 -21.95 31.03 -13.89
CA ALA A 532 -21.14 30.46 -12.82
C ALA A 532 -20.69 29.03 -13.17
N TYR A 533 -21.62 28.21 -13.67
CA TYR A 533 -21.33 26.89 -14.22
C TYR A 533 -20.35 26.98 -15.41
N LYS A 534 -20.66 27.80 -16.44
CA LYS A 534 -19.82 27.95 -17.65
C LYS A 534 -18.37 28.38 -17.37
N ASN A 535 -18.13 29.10 -16.28
CA ASN A 535 -16.82 29.60 -15.89
C ASN A 535 -15.99 28.58 -15.08
N ASN A 536 -16.54 27.44 -14.66
CA ASN A 536 -15.87 26.45 -13.82
C ASN A 536 -15.75 25.07 -14.51
N PRO A 537 -14.97 24.95 -15.60
CA PRO A 537 -14.81 23.71 -16.37
C PRO A 537 -14.05 22.60 -15.63
N LEU A 538 -13.69 22.82 -14.36
CA LEU A 538 -13.20 21.77 -13.46
C LEU A 538 -14.31 20.77 -13.11
N PHE A 539 -15.55 21.23 -12.99
CA PHE A 539 -16.67 20.41 -12.52
C PHE A 539 -17.50 19.79 -13.65
N PHE A 540 -17.02 19.82 -14.90
CA PHE A 540 -17.76 19.21 -16.02
C PHE A 540 -17.42 17.73 -16.09
N GLU A 541 -18.23 16.89 -15.42
CA GLU A 541 -18.03 15.44 -15.36
C GLU A 541 -19.19 14.63 -15.99
N GLU A 542 -20.21 15.30 -16.53
CA GLU A 542 -21.23 14.64 -17.37
C GLU A 542 -20.65 14.23 -18.74
N GLU A 543 -21.00 13.04 -19.26
CA GLU A 543 -20.43 12.50 -20.51
C GLU A 543 -20.72 13.36 -21.77
N ASP A 544 -21.77 14.18 -21.76
CA ASP A 544 -22.08 15.15 -22.83
C ASP A 544 -21.35 16.51 -22.68
N GLU A 545 -20.51 16.65 -21.66
CA GLU A 545 -19.61 17.79 -21.42
C GLU A 545 -18.12 17.43 -21.60
N ILE A 546 -17.83 16.15 -21.83
CA ILE A 546 -16.48 15.60 -21.94
C ILE A 546 -16.20 15.17 -23.39
N THR A 547 -15.08 15.62 -23.97
CA THR A 547 -14.53 14.98 -25.16
C THR A 547 -13.43 14.00 -24.76
N ARG A 548 -13.65 12.71 -25.02
CA ARG A 548 -12.65 11.64 -24.87
C ARG A 548 -11.95 11.38 -26.21
N ASN A 549 -10.65 11.09 -26.20
CA ASN A 549 -9.94 10.64 -27.42
C ASN A 549 -10.13 9.12 -27.66
N ARG A 550 -9.55 8.55 -28.73
CA ARG A 550 -9.63 7.09 -29.02
C ARG A 550 -9.00 6.19 -27.95
N LYS A 551 -8.21 6.75 -27.05
CA LYS A 551 -7.71 6.14 -25.81
C LYS A 551 -8.40 6.76 -24.59
N GLY A 552 -9.73 6.95 -24.65
CA GLY A 552 -10.71 7.37 -23.63
C GLY A 552 -10.41 8.54 -22.68
N LYS A 553 -9.21 9.13 -22.77
CA LYS A 553 -8.71 10.21 -21.96
C LYS A 553 -9.40 11.50 -22.37
N ILE A 554 -9.84 12.24 -21.36
CA ILE A 554 -10.42 13.58 -21.50
C ILE A 554 -9.38 14.49 -22.17
N ILE A 555 -9.73 15.03 -23.33
CA ILE A 555 -8.93 16.01 -24.09
C ILE A 555 -9.52 17.42 -24.02
N SER A 556 -10.81 17.55 -23.75
CA SER A 556 -11.49 18.82 -23.47
C SER A 556 -12.72 18.60 -22.59
N ARG A 557 -12.98 19.56 -21.71
CA ARG A 557 -14.24 19.77 -20.99
C ARG A 557 -14.91 21.01 -21.57
N HIS A 558 -16.22 20.96 -21.81
CA HIS A 558 -16.95 22.01 -22.53
C HIS A 558 -18.42 22.11 -22.05
N PRO A 559 -18.97 23.31 -21.83
CA PRO A 559 -20.26 23.47 -21.19
C PRO A 559 -21.43 23.22 -22.16
N LYS A 560 -22.41 22.43 -21.73
CA LYS A 560 -23.63 22.16 -22.49
C LYS A 560 -24.70 23.25 -22.32
N VAL A 561 -25.71 23.20 -23.20
CA VAL A 561 -26.83 24.15 -23.21
C VAL A 561 -27.81 23.80 -22.08
N GLY A 562 -27.91 24.67 -21.08
CA GLY A 562 -28.77 24.45 -19.91
C GLY A 562 -28.11 23.62 -18.79
N GLY A 563 -26.83 23.24 -18.94
CA GLY A 563 -26.05 22.55 -17.91
C GLY A 563 -25.90 23.36 -16.62
N ASN A 564 -25.63 22.65 -15.53
CA ASN A 564 -25.49 23.17 -14.18
C ASN A 564 -24.48 22.31 -13.42
N THR A 565 -23.75 22.86 -12.45
CA THR A 565 -22.88 22.07 -11.58
C THR A 565 -23.67 21.54 -10.38
N TYR A 566 -23.54 20.25 -10.09
CA TYR A 566 -24.16 19.55 -8.97
C TYR A 566 -23.18 19.28 -7.81
N VAL A 567 -23.71 18.97 -6.63
CA VAL A 567 -22.90 18.62 -5.45
C VAL A 567 -21.97 17.42 -5.70
N TRP A 568 -22.38 16.43 -6.51
CA TRP A 568 -21.53 15.26 -6.81
C TRP A 568 -20.26 15.58 -7.63
N GLU A 569 -20.30 16.60 -8.49
CA GLU A 569 -19.14 17.04 -9.28
C GLU A 569 -18.16 17.86 -8.42
N VAL A 570 -18.72 18.67 -7.51
CA VAL A 570 -17.95 19.39 -6.49
C VAL A 570 -17.28 18.40 -5.52
N ASP A 571 -17.98 17.32 -5.15
CA ASP A 571 -17.48 16.21 -4.32
C ASP A 571 -16.36 15.43 -5.01
N LEU A 572 -16.52 15.07 -6.30
CA LEU A 572 -15.46 14.49 -7.14
C LEU A 572 -14.18 15.34 -7.11
N ALA A 573 -14.30 16.63 -7.43
CA ALA A 573 -13.16 17.54 -7.53
C ALA A 573 -12.41 17.68 -6.19
N ILE A 574 -13.13 17.89 -5.07
CA ILE A 574 -12.50 18.08 -3.76
C ILE A 574 -11.93 16.77 -3.18
N LYS A 575 -12.59 15.62 -3.39
CA LYS A 575 -12.07 14.32 -2.99
C LYS A 575 -10.83 13.92 -3.78
N SER A 576 -10.78 14.18 -5.09
CA SER A 576 -9.59 13.91 -5.90
C SER A 576 -8.37 14.70 -5.39
N VAL A 577 -8.56 15.97 -5.01
CA VAL A 577 -7.49 16.78 -4.39
C VAL A 577 -7.16 16.30 -2.96
N TYR A 578 -8.12 15.77 -2.21
CA TYR A 578 -7.87 15.15 -0.90
C TYR A 578 -7.00 13.89 -1.03
N ALA A 579 -7.36 12.97 -1.93
CA ALA A 579 -6.66 11.72 -2.19
C ALA A 579 -5.20 11.98 -2.65
N GLN A 580 -5.03 12.86 -3.65
CA GLN A 580 -3.72 13.31 -4.14
C GLN A 580 -2.82 13.94 -3.07
N GLY A 581 -3.38 14.40 -1.94
CA GLY A 581 -2.62 14.92 -0.81
C GLY A 581 -1.99 13.86 0.09
N SER A 582 -2.40 12.59 -0.01
CA SER A 582 -1.92 11.50 0.86
C SER A 582 -0.44 11.12 0.63
N PRO A 583 0.08 11.05 -0.61
CA PRO A 583 1.52 10.93 -0.86
C PRO A 583 2.34 12.12 -0.34
N HIS A 584 1.70 13.29 -0.21
CA HIS A 584 2.29 14.56 0.20
C HIS A 584 2.19 14.86 1.71
N LYS A 585 2.01 13.83 2.53
CA LYS A 585 2.09 13.93 3.98
C LYS A 585 3.50 14.28 4.46
N ALA A 586 3.59 15.04 5.55
CA ALA A 586 4.86 15.47 6.14
C ALA A 586 5.68 14.26 6.62
N LYS A 587 6.79 13.96 5.93
CA LYS A 587 7.72 12.85 6.27
C LYS A 587 8.81 13.29 7.26
N ILE A 588 9.06 14.60 7.36
CA ILE A 588 10.04 15.21 8.25
C ILE A 588 9.32 16.18 9.19
N PHE A 589 9.57 16.04 10.49
CA PHE A 589 8.96 16.84 11.54
C PHE A 589 10.05 17.64 12.28
N SER A 590 10.16 18.93 11.97
CA SER A 590 11.07 19.88 12.60
C SER A 590 10.55 20.30 13.98
N CYS A 591 11.08 19.66 15.02
CA CYS A 591 10.52 19.69 16.37
C CYS A 591 11.12 20.81 17.25
N GLY A 592 10.66 22.04 17.05
CA GLY A 592 10.96 23.15 17.95
C GLY A 592 10.19 23.04 19.27
N VAL A 593 10.88 22.62 20.34
CA VAL A 593 10.43 22.78 21.73
C VAL A 593 11.51 23.58 22.47
N ASP A 594 11.33 24.88 22.63
CA ASP A 594 12.11 25.65 23.61
C ASP A 594 11.47 25.45 24.99
N THR A 595 11.91 24.40 25.68
CA THR A 595 12.01 24.38 27.15
C THR A 595 13.03 23.34 27.59
N GLN A 596 13.61 23.55 28.77
CA GLN A 596 14.74 22.78 29.31
C GLN A 596 14.25 21.40 29.81
N ASN A 597 15.05 20.32 29.94
CA ASN A 597 16.50 20.25 30.15
C ASN A 597 17.11 18.89 29.71
N LYS A 598 18.37 18.91 29.23
CA LYS A 598 19.41 17.86 29.29
C LYS A 598 19.02 16.37 29.18
N THR A 599 19.38 15.76 28.05
CA THR A 599 20.54 14.85 27.99
C THR A 599 21.39 15.22 26.76
N GLN A 600 22.71 14.96 26.79
CA GLN A 600 23.64 15.58 25.83
C GLN A 600 23.66 14.89 24.46
N SER A 601 23.17 15.60 23.44
CA SER A 601 23.76 15.57 22.09
C SER A 601 24.74 16.74 21.98
N LYS A 602 25.95 16.52 21.44
CA LYS A 602 27.06 17.48 21.49
C LYS A 602 27.06 18.53 20.34
N CYS A 603 25.94 18.71 19.64
CA CYS A 603 25.88 19.59 18.47
C CYS A 603 25.29 20.98 18.76
N LYS A 604 25.91 22.03 18.20
CA LYS A 604 25.53 23.44 18.42
C LYS A 604 24.45 23.97 17.46
N CYS A 605 24.16 23.32 16.33
CA CYS A 605 23.29 23.89 15.29
C CYS A 605 21.77 23.67 15.47
N LYS A 606 21.33 22.83 16.42
CA LYS A 606 19.92 22.38 16.61
C LYS A 606 19.24 21.72 15.38
N LYS A 607 19.95 21.44 14.26
CA LYS A 607 19.41 20.83 13.02
C LYS A 607 20.07 19.49 12.68
N THR A 608 19.41 18.65 11.89
CA THR A 608 19.98 17.39 11.38
C THR A 608 21.13 17.69 10.42
N HIS A 609 22.26 17.00 10.54
CA HIS A 609 23.36 17.14 9.59
C HIS A 609 23.02 16.48 8.25
N ILE A 610 23.42 17.14 7.16
CA ILE A 610 23.16 16.70 5.78
C ILE A 610 24.46 16.84 5.02
N ASP A 611 24.84 15.81 4.27
CA ASP A 611 26.03 15.78 3.41
C ASP A 611 25.68 15.04 2.13
N LEU A 612 25.70 15.76 1.01
CA LEU A 612 25.24 15.26 -0.29
C LEU A 612 26.41 14.78 -1.19
N ARG A 613 27.64 14.69 -0.68
CA ARG A 613 28.83 14.35 -1.49
C ARG A 613 28.83 12.89 -1.99
N ASP A 614 28.02 12.02 -1.38
CA ASP A 614 27.79 10.65 -1.85
C ASP A 614 26.86 10.57 -3.06
N SER A 615 25.88 11.47 -3.20
CA SER A 615 24.98 11.53 -4.35
C SER A 615 25.47 12.51 -5.43
N ILE A 616 25.93 13.70 -5.02
CA ILE A 616 26.35 14.81 -5.88
C ILE A 616 27.86 14.77 -6.06
N LYS A 617 28.36 14.98 -7.28
CA LYS A 617 29.80 14.89 -7.59
C LYS A 617 30.41 16.26 -7.89
N TRP A 618 31.53 16.53 -7.22
CA TRP A 618 32.35 17.72 -7.40
C TRP A 618 32.87 17.85 -8.84
N GLN A 619 33.01 19.09 -9.32
CA GLN A 619 33.51 19.42 -10.64
C GLN A 619 34.35 20.71 -10.62
N SER A 620 35.33 20.84 -11.51
CA SER A 620 36.21 22.01 -11.62
C SER A 620 35.78 22.99 -12.71
N GLN A 621 35.98 24.29 -12.49
CA GLN A 621 35.90 25.28 -13.56
C GLN A 621 37.09 25.23 -14.54
N PHE A 622 38.12 24.44 -14.21
CA PHE A 622 39.28 24.18 -15.07
C PHE A 622 39.18 22.86 -15.84
N ASP A 623 38.00 22.24 -15.88
CA ASP A 623 37.73 21.14 -16.82
C ASP A 623 37.88 21.61 -18.28
N SER A 624 38.37 20.73 -19.16
CA SER A 624 38.58 21.03 -20.58
C SER A 624 37.31 21.38 -21.34
N GLN A 625 36.14 20.89 -20.89
CA GLN A 625 34.83 21.24 -21.44
C GLN A 625 34.47 22.74 -21.34
N TRP A 626 35.15 23.53 -20.49
CA TRP A 626 34.97 24.97 -20.42
C TRP A 626 35.87 25.77 -21.38
N GLY A 627 36.68 25.08 -22.20
CA GLY A 627 37.52 25.69 -23.24
C GLY A 627 38.90 26.12 -22.72
N ASN A 628 39.44 27.21 -23.28
CA ASN A 628 40.78 27.70 -22.94
C ASN A 628 40.82 28.34 -21.53
N ARG A 629 42.03 28.60 -21.02
CA ARG A 629 42.22 29.09 -19.65
C ARG A 629 41.50 30.42 -19.36
N SER A 630 41.31 31.29 -20.36
CA SER A 630 40.56 32.55 -20.19
C SER A 630 39.08 32.28 -19.93
N ALA A 631 38.47 31.36 -20.70
CA ALA A 631 37.09 30.93 -20.48
C ALA A 631 36.91 30.17 -19.16
N GLN A 632 37.87 29.30 -18.80
CA GLN A 632 37.89 28.57 -17.53
C GLN A 632 37.99 29.51 -16.31
N ASN A 633 38.81 30.57 -16.37
CA ASN A 633 38.97 31.52 -15.27
C ASN A 633 37.64 32.21 -14.86
N VAL A 634 36.63 32.23 -15.74
CA VAL A 634 35.29 32.80 -15.47
C VAL A 634 34.16 31.77 -15.50
N ALA A 635 34.49 30.47 -15.41
CA ALA A 635 33.52 29.37 -15.51
C ALA A 635 32.90 28.91 -14.16
N CYS A 636 33.14 29.61 -13.05
CA CYS A 636 32.60 29.28 -11.72
C CYS A 636 31.07 29.08 -11.71
N TRP A 637 30.32 30.05 -12.25
CA TRP A 637 28.85 29.95 -12.36
C TRP A 637 28.42 28.76 -13.21
N LYS A 638 29.02 28.58 -14.40
CA LYS A 638 28.68 27.50 -15.33
C LYS A 638 28.93 26.12 -14.72
N THR A 639 30.05 25.97 -14.00
CA THR A 639 30.41 24.74 -13.30
C THR A 639 29.40 24.43 -12.20
N SER A 640 29.06 25.45 -11.43
CA SER A 640 28.09 25.32 -10.34
C SER A 640 26.69 24.95 -10.86
N GLN A 641 26.22 25.61 -11.92
CA GLN A 641 24.95 25.29 -12.60
C GLN A 641 24.98 23.89 -13.27
N GLN A 642 26.16 23.42 -13.73
CA GLN A 642 26.30 22.05 -14.22
C GLN A 642 26.25 21.01 -13.09
N ILE A 643 26.74 21.32 -11.88
CA ILE A 643 26.61 20.44 -10.70
C ILE A 643 25.14 20.30 -10.30
N LEU A 644 24.39 21.42 -10.26
CA LEU A 644 22.93 21.42 -10.00
C LEU A 644 22.16 20.58 -11.03
N THR A 645 22.38 20.81 -12.33
CA THR A 645 21.68 20.06 -13.38
C THR A 645 22.08 18.58 -13.41
N LYS A 646 23.34 18.23 -13.09
CA LYS A 646 23.79 16.84 -12.91
C LYS A 646 23.19 16.15 -11.68
N SER A 647 22.67 16.89 -10.69
CA SER A 647 21.91 16.32 -9.57
C SER A 647 20.40 16.21 -9.85
N GLY A 648 19.96 16.42 -11.10
CA GLY A 648 18.56 16.26 -11.52
C GLY A 648 17.70 17.53 -11.44
N LEU A 649 18.30 18.69 -11.12
CA LEU A 649 17.59 19.97 -11.11
C LEU A 649 17.37 20.52 -12.53
N GLY A 650 16.35 21.37 -12.68
CA GLY A 650 16.00 21.97 -13.97
C GLY A 650 17.10 22.88 -14.53
N SER A 651 17.10 23.06 -15.86
CA SER A 651 18.16 23.80 -16.57
C SER A 651 18.28 25.27 -16.17
N THR A 652 17.22 25.85 -15.58
CA THR A 652 17.19 27.22 -15.07
C THR A 652 17.52 27.34 -13.57
N SER A 653 17.81 26.23 -12.90
CA SER A 653 18.31 26.25 -11.53
C SER A 653 19.66 26.98 -11.45
N GLY A 654 19.85 27.82 -10.43
CA GLY A 654 21.06 28.63 -10.29
C GLY A 654 21.09 29.93 -11.12
N TYR A 655 20.03 30.26 -11.86
CA TYR A 655 19.93 31.53 -12.61
C TYR A 655 19.67 32.74 -11.70
N PRO A 656 20.02 33.98 -12.14
CA PRO A 656 19.88 35.18 -11.31
C PRO A 656 18.43 35.61 -11.02
N THR A 657 17.46 35.19 -11.84
CA THR A 657 16.07 35.64 -11.75
C THR A 657 15.38 35.19 -10.46
N GLY A 658 15.14 36.12 -9.53
CA GLY A 658 14.53 35.85 -8.22
C GLY A 658 15.52 35.43 -7.13
N ALA A 659 16.82 35.55 -7.37
CA ALA A 659 17.86 35.20 -6.40
C ALA A 659 17.86 36.14 -5.17
N ILE A 660 17.93 35.56 -3.97
CA ILE A 660 17.85 36.27 -2.69
C ILE A 660 19.17 36.97 -2.41
N GLN A 661 19.18 38.29 -2.25
CA GLN A 661 20.38 39.04 -1.86
C GLN A 661 20.56 39.03 -0.35
N LEU A 662 21.73 38.59 0.13
CA LEU A 662 22.09 38.53 1.56
C LEU A 662 23.01 39.69 1.96
N ALA A 663 23.82 40.18 1.01
CA ALA A 663 24.74 41.29 1.23
C ALA A 663 24.97 42.09 -0.06
N LYS A 664 25.41 43.35 0.06
CA LYS A 664 25.82 44.22 -1.05
C LYS A 664 27.13 44.92 -0.73
N GLU A 665 27.96 45.22 -1.72
CA GLU A 665 29.00 46.25 -1.53
C GLU A 665 28.36 47.62 -1.29
N THR A 666 29.06 48.49 -0.55
CA THR A 666 28.71 49.91 -0.45
C THR A 666 29.08 50.64 -1.75
N ASP A 667 28.40 51.75 -2.08
CA ASP A 667 28.57 52.48 -3.35
C ASP A 667 30.01 52.96 -3.67
N ASN A 668 30.88 52.99 -2.67
CA ASN A 668 32.31 53.33 -2.80
C ASN A 668 33.24 52.09 -2.87
N HIS A 669 32.68 50.88 -2.89
CA HIS A 669 33.38 49.59 -2.93
C HIS A 669 34.41 49.36 -1.80
N THR A 670 34.18 49.93 -0.61
CA THR A 670 35.09 49.80 0.55
C THR A 670 34.63 48.81 1.62
N LYS A 671 33.35 48.42 1.63
CA LYS A 671 32.74 47.56 2.66
C LYS A 671 31.60 46.73 2.09
N ILE A 672 31.24 45.67 2.80
CA ILE A 672 29.97 44.94 2.61
C ILE A 672 28.93 45.47 3.61
N SER A 673 27.69 45.62 3.15
CA SER A 673 26.48 45.87 3.92
C SER A 673 25.59 44.63 3.89
N TYR A 674 25.23 44.09 5.05
CA TYR A 674 24.40 42.88 5.18
C TYR A 674 22.92 43.21 5.25
N LEU A 675 22.08 42.31 4.72
CA LEU A 675 20.63 42.47 4.59
C LEU A 675 19.92 41.45 5.48
N PRO A 676 19.46 41.79 6.71
CA PRO A 676 18.96 40.80 7.67
C PRO A 676 17.75 39.99 7.19
N GLU A 677 16.85 40.60 6.43
CA GLU A 677 15.72 39.90 5.80
C GLU A 677 16.18 38.90 4.74
N GLY A 678 17.15 39.31 3.91
CA GLY A 678 17.78 38.48 2.89
C GLY A 678 18.58 37.32 3.49
N LEU A 679 19.31 37.56 4.58
CA LEU A 679 19.97 36.53 5.39
C LEU A 679 18.98 35.48 5.89
N LYS A 680 17.88 35.92 6.53
CA LYS A 680 16.84 35.04 7.05
C LYS A 680 16.18 34.22 5.93
N ALA A 681 15.85 34.85 4.80
CA ALA A 681 15.27 34.18 3.65
C ALA A 681 16.27 33.19 3.00
N GLY A 682 17.54 33.57 2.87
CA GLY A 682 18.61 32.75 2.31
C GLY A 682 18.90 31.50 3.14
N ILE A 683 19.04 31.65 4.48
CA ILE A 683 19.20 30.51 5.41
C ILE A 683 18.01 29.55 5.28
N ASN A 684 16.79 30.08 5.35
CA ASN A 684 15.58 29.26 5.23
C ASN A 684 15.53 28.49 3.90
N TYR A 685 15.87 29.15 2.79
CA TYR A 685 15.86 28.53 1.46
C TYR A 685 16.95 27.46 1.29
N ILE A 686 18.20 27.74 1.71
CA ILE A 686 19.29 26.76 1.68
C ILE A 686 18.92 25.53 2.52
N ASP A 687 18.36 25.73 3.72
CA ASP A 687 17.90 24.63 4.56
C ASP A 687 16.76 23.83 3.92
N GLN A 688 15.77 24.49 3.28
CA GLN A 688 14.65 23.81 2.62
C GLN A 688 15.10 22.89 1.48
N GLU A 689 16.00 23.36 0.61
CA GLU A 689 16.55 22.58 -0.50
C GLU A 689 17.42 21.40 0.01
N LEU A 690 18.22 21.60 1.06
CA LEU A 690 19.03 20.53 1.64
C LEU A 690 18.18 19.41 2.26
N GLU A 691 17.05 19.71 2.91
CA GLU A 691 16.14 18.69 3.49
C GLU A 691 15.50 17.79 2.43
N ILE A 692 15.42 18.25 1.17
CA ILE A 692 14.98 17.46 0.00
C ILE A 692 16.16 16.91 -0.83
N ASN A 693 17.38 17.01 -0.32
CA ASN A 693 18.64 16.54 -0.94
C ASN A 693 19.07 17.31 -2.22
N HIS A 694 18.62 18.55 -2.38
CA HIS A 694 19.05 19.41 -3.47
C HIS A 694 20.29 20.25 -3.08
N PRO A 695 21.26 20.42 -3.98
CA PRO A 695 22.33 21.41 -3.81
C PRO A 695 21.82 22.82 -4.09
N VAL A 696 22.52 23.84 -3.58
CA VAL A 696 22.16 25.25 -3.81
C VAL A 696 23.36 26.04 -4.32
N LEU A 697 23.19 26.73 -5.45
CA LEU A 697 24.21 27.62 -6.00
C LEU A 697 24.18 28.97 -5.26
N VAL A 698 25.30 29.36 -4.66
CA VAL A 698 25.44 30.66 -3.98
C VAL A 698 26.52 31.50 -4.62
N GLY A 699 26.24 32.79 -4.74
CA GLY A 699 27.23 33.83 -4.99
C GLY A 699 27.95 34.17 -3.69
N VAL A 700 29.26 34.35 -3.77
CA VAL A 700 30.09 34.87 -2.68
C VAL A 700 30.80 36.14 -3.13
N ASN A 701 31.20 36.95 -2.15
CA ASN A 701 32.22 37.98 -2.29
C ASN A 701 33.49 37.50 -1.56
N HIS A 702 34.67 37.78 -2.14
CA HIS A 702 35.96 37.51 -1.52
C HIS A 702 37.05 38.58 -1.76
N ASP A 703 36.83 39.52 -2.68
CA ASP A 703 37.66 40.72 -2.90
C ASP A 703 36.79 41.96 -3.12
N LEU A 704 36.96 42.96 -2.24
CA LEU A 704 36.29 44.26 -2.39
C LEU A 704 36.73 45.00 -3.67
N ASN A 705 35.85 45.82 -4.27
CA ASN A 705 36.14 46.59 -5.49
C ASN A 705 36.38 45.68 -6.71
N TYR A 706 35.61 44.59 -6.79
CA TYR A 706 35.59 43.68 -7.94
C TYR A 706 34.90 44.33 -9.15
N ARG A 707 35.71 44.86 -10.08
CA ARG A 707 35.25 45.58 -11.29
C ARG A 707 34.70 44.68 -12.41
N GLY A 708 34.10 43.54 -12.06
CA GLY A 708 33.54 42.59 -13.03
C GLY A 708 32.13 42.97 -13.48
N GLU A 709 31.98 43.54 -14.68
CA GLU A 709 30.76 44.11 -15.27
C GLU A 709 29.56 43.14 -15.50
N LYS A 710 29.52 41.96 -14.87
CA LYS A 710 28.72 40.81 -15.34
C LYS A 710 27.68 40.26 -14.35
N ASN A 711 27.74 40.60 -13.07
CA ASN A 711 26.75 40.20 -12.07
C ASN A 711 25.87 41.42 -11.68
N VAL A 712 24.54 41.24 -11.78
CA VAL A 712 23.52 42.30 -11.59
C VAL A 712 23.50 42.86 -10.15
N ASP A 713 24.10 42.16 -9.19
CA ASP A 713 24.19 42.61 -7.81
C ASP A 713 25.46 43.42 -7.49
N HIS A 714 26.41 43.51 -8.43
CA HIS A 714 27.70 44.19 -8.29
C HIS A 714 28.49 43.81 -7.01
N THR A 715 28.22 42.62 -6.46
CA THR A 715 28.74 42.15 -5.16
C THR A 715 29.23 40.71 -5.23
N THR A 716 28.66 39.88 -6.12
CA THR A 716 29.15 38.53 -6.33
C THR A 716 30.39 38.53 -7.23
N ASP A 717 31.55 38.12 -6.70
CA ASP A 717 32.78 37.94 -7.49
C ASP A 717 32.98 36.48 -7.94
N HIS A 718 32.56 35.52 -7.11
CA HIS A 718 32.71 34.07 -7.33
C HIS A 718 31.43 33.30 -7.01
N PHE A 719 31.36 32.04 -7.45
CA PHE A 719 30.21 31.16 -7.23
C PHE A 719 30.66 29.79 -6.73
N VAL A 720 29.94 29.26 -5.75
CA VAL A 720 30.16 27.92 -5.17
C VAL A 720 28.82 27.19 -4.99
N VAL A 721 28.87 25.88 -4.74
CA VAL A 721 27.67 25.06 -4.52
C VAL A 721 27.63 24.56 -3.08
N ILE A 722 26.60 24.92 -2.33
CA ILE A 722 26.32 24.31 -1.03
C ILE A 722 25.81 22.88 -1.25
N ILE A 723 26.44 21.92 -0.59
CA ILE A 723 26.17 20.47 -0.70
C ILE A 723 25.88 19.82 0.67
N GLY A 724 25.66 20.60 1.72
CA GLY A 724 25.36 20.07 3.05
C GLY A 724 25.33 21.13 4.15
N ARG A 725 24.97 20.71 5.35
CA ARG A 725 24.99 21.50 6.60
C ARG A 725 25.44 20.64 7.78
N ASN A 726 26.24 21.20 8.67
CA ASN A 726 26.89 20.49 9.77
C ASN A 726 27.16 21.46 10.94
N CYS A 727 27.74 20.98 12.03
CA CYS A 727 28.09 21.80 13.19
C CYS A 727 29.43 21.36 13.80
N ASP A 728 30.18 22.31 14.32
CA ASP A 728 31.36 22.04 15.15
C ASP A 728 31.45 23.04 16.31
N ASP A 729 32.61 23.10 16.97
CA ASP A 729 32.80 23.96 18.14
C ASP A 729 32.73 25.48 17.84
N LYS A 730 32.84 25.91 16.58
CA LYS A 730 32.69 27.31 16.18
C LYS A 730 31.24 27.70 15.88
N GLY A 731 30.38 26.75 15.48
CA GLY A 731 28.96 27.02 15.22
C GLY A 731 28.32 26.07 14.21
N ALA A 732 27.19 26.50 13.65
CA ALA A 732 26.57 25.88 12.49
C ALA A 732 27.25 26.36 11.20
N PHE A 733 27.40 25.48 10.21
CA PHE A 733 27.96 25.85 8.91
C PHE A 733 27.36 25.04 7.76
N TYR A 734 27.36 25.63 6.57
CA TYR A 734 27.13 24.94 5.31
C TYR A 734 28.46 24.37 4.78
N LEU A 735 28.41 23.14 4.26
CA LEU A 735 29.50 22.52 3.51
C LEU A 735 29.36 22.92 2.03
N PHE A 736 30.47 23.26 1.36
CA PHE A 736 30.43 23.69 -0.03
C PHE A 736 31.49 23.06 -0.94
N TYR A 737 31.15 22.98 -2.22
CA TYR A 737 32.04 22.67 -3.31
C TYR A 737 32.66 23.95 -3.88
N GLU A 738 33.98 24.06 -3.68
CA GLU A 738 34.84 25.04 -4.33
C GLU A 738 35.10 24.59 -5.77
N VAL A 739 34.51 25.29 -6.74
CA VAL A 739 34.73 25.02 -8.18
C VAL A 739 35.97 25.74 -8.72
N GLY A 740 36.48 26.75 -8.00
CA GLY A 740 37.62 27.61 -8.34
C GLY A 740 39.00 26.97 -8.23
N THR A 741 39.08 25.64 -8.27
CA THR A 741 40.33 24.88 -8.15
C THR A 741 40.35 23.67 -9.07
N SER A 742 41.54 23.29 -9.56
CA SER A 742 41.74 22.03 -10.28
C SER A 742 41.87 20.82 -9.33
N TYR A 743 42.07 21.07 -8.03
CA TYR A 743 42.40 20.04 -7.05
C TYR A 743 41.16 19.58 -6.28
N LYS A 744 40.60 18.41 -6.62
CA LYS A 744 39.42 17.84 -5.94
C LYS A 744 39.54 17.79 -4.41
N GLN A 745 40.74 17.52 -3.89
CA GLN A 745 41.02 17.49 -2.45
C GLN A 745 40.77 18.83 -1.73
N SER A 746 41.01 19.97 -2.41
CA SER A 746 40.64 21.30 -1.93
C SER A 746 39.21 21.67 -2.34
N GLY A 747 38.77 21.19 -3.50
CA GLY A 747 37.46 21.46 -4.08
C GLY A 747 36.28 20.88 -3.28
N ALA A 748 36.46 19.69 -2.71
CA ALA A 748 35.44 18.94 -1.97
C ALA A 748 35.80 18.72 -0.49
N SER A 749 36.74 19.53 0.03
CA SER A 749 37.32 19.41 1.38
C SER A 749 36.29 19.53 2.51
N ASP A 750 36.52 18.82 3.61
CA ASP A 750 35.76 18.99 4.86
C ASP A 750 35.97 20.38 5.50
N ASP A 751 37.05 21.07 5.15
CA ASP A 751 37.35 22.43 5.60
C ASP A 751 36.61 23.53 4.82
N ASN A 752 35.90 23.18 3.73
CA ASN A 752 35.06 24.12 2.98
C ASN A 752 33.76 24.42 3.75
N LYS A 753 33.88 25.27 4.77
CA LYS A 753 32.83 25.58 5.75
C LYS A 753 32.44 27.05 5.69
N LEU A 754 31.14 27.31 5.44
CA LEU A 754 30.50 28.63 5.48
C LEU A 754 29.65 28.74 6.76
N TYR A 755 30.18 29.37 7.80
CA TYR A 755 29.55 29.49 9.11
C TYR A 755 28.40 30.49 9.10
N ILE A 756 27.31 30.11 9.77
CA ILE A 756 26.11 30.93 9.93
C ILE A 756 26.31 31.81 11.17
N LEU A 757 26.51 33.10 10.96
CA LEU A 757 26.65 34.11 12.02
C LEU A 757 25.33 34.89 12.19
N THR A 758 25.27 35.76 13.19
CA THR A 758 24.06 36.56 13.52
C THR A 758 23.67 37.52 12.41
N ASP A 759 24.64 38.04 11.66
CA ASP A 759 24.49 39.12 10.68
C ASP A 759 24.86 38.70 9.24
N ARG A 760 25.50 37.55 9.04
CA ARG A 760 26.02 37.09 7.74
C ARG A 760 26.28 35.59 7.70
N ILE A 761 26.57 35.05 6.51
CA ILE A 761 27.18 33.72 6.35
C ILE A 761 28.57 33.94 5.78
N GLU A 762 29.62 33.46 6.46
CA GLU A 762 31.00 33.58 5.98
C GLU A 762 31.89 32.38 6.31
N GLY A 763 32.94 32.18 5.52
CA GLY A 763 33.77 30.99 5.62
C GLY A 763 35.12 31.12 4.90
N LYS A 764 35.85 30.01 4.84
CA LYS A 764 37.10 29.93 4.08
C LYS A 764 37.09 28.71 3.17
N THR A 765 37.80 28.82 2.06
CA THR A 765 38.02 27.74 1.10
C THR A 765 39.35 27.05 1.41
N SER A 766 39.36 25.72 1.39
CA SER A 766 40.55 24.89 1.56
C SER A 766 41.59 25.11 0.46
N TYR A 767 41.18 25.68 -0.69
CA TYR A 767 42.10 26.02 -1.78
C TYR A 767 42.90 27.31 -1.53
N ASN A 768 42.31 28.30 -0.86
CA ASN A 768 42.97 29.58 -0.57
C ASN A 768 42.50 30.16 0.77
N SER A 769 43.18 29.74 1.84
CA SER A 769 42.87 30.15 3.22
C SER A 769 43.15 31.63 3.53
N ALA A 770 43.75 32.40 2.61
CA ALA A 770 43.85 33.85 2.73
C ALA A 770 42.52 34.55 2.39
N LYS A 771 41.72 33.98 1.48
CA LYS A 771 40.39 34.51 1.13
C LYS A 771 39.37 34.13 2.21
N THR A 772 38.41 35.02 2.41
CA THR A 772 37.22 34.78 3.25
C THR A 772 36.01 34.99 2.37
N TYR A 773 35.17 33.97 2.24
CA TYR A 773 34.00 33.97 1.37
C TYR A 773 32.79 34.41 2.18
N GLN A 774 32.13 35.49 1.76
CA GLN A 774 30.91 36.01 2.38
C GLN A 774 29.76 35.82 1.39
N ILE A 775 28.65 35.18 1.79
CA ILE A 775 27.54 34.93 0.85
C ILE A 775 26.86 36.26 0.52
N SER A 776 27.04 36.72 -0.72
CA SER A 776 26.38 37.88 -1.29
C SER A 776 24.94 37.56 -1.69
N GLN A 777 24.71 36.38 -2.30
CA GLN A 777 23.45 36.05 -2.95
C GLN A 777 23.20 34.55 -3.01
N VAL A 778 21.94 34.12 -2.89
CA VAL A 778 21.50 32.73 -3.05
C VAL A 778 20.67 32.60 -4.33
N ARG A 779 21.09 31.74 -5.27
CA ARG A 779 20.34 31.49 -6.51
C ARG A 779 19.32 30.37 -6.27
N LEU A 780 18.10 30.54 -6.80
CA LEU A 780 17.02 29.56 -6.63
C LEU A 780 17.15 28.39 -7.63
N ASN A 781 16.71 27.22 -7.19
CA ASN A 781 16.44 26.05 -8.01
C ASN A 781 15.07 26.19 -8.71
N LYS A 782 14.99 25.70 -9.95
CA LYS A 782 13.91 25.79 -10.93
C LYS A 782 14.07 24.72 -12.03
#